data_AF-A0A2S9IIP5-F1
#
_entry.id   AF-A0A2S9IIP5-F1
#
_cell.length_a   1.000
_cell.length_b   1.000
_cell.length_c   1.000
_cell.angle_alpha   90.00
_cell.angle_beta   90.00
_cell.angle_gamma   90.00
#
_symmetry.space_group_name_H-M   'P 1'
#
loop_
_entity.id
_entity.type
_entity.pdbx_description
1 polymer ?
#
loop_
_entity_poly.entity_id
_entity_poly.type
_entity_poly.pdbx_seq_one_letter_code
_entity_poly.pdbx_strand_id
1 'polypeptide(L)'
;MTSTALVSIVPISAYAADEIASPNATITADNDDGLIETTNGATTLVIGPSVGANLVLGDAGTNQALVVGTSGGDTSQLTINVDLDQPAVIFSSGSNGDAITTDASTAGDTIIINAGADTRLNFGGNVVAAAGDSITVNLSSGGSLAATFGGASNVADINFVADGAVEFSNAGGTLTGNVTTAGNGTGTLDLSNSGSTNIFGDIGASGAALKLIRLNGNDQLGKPGDNNSIFATTIEVGNVGATINIAAGTTTADIKFTGSANGDLFFNTTNATITGDVTTATDGVGALRLGSTQTVTGNIGATGAVLKDLQFVGDGTVIDGNVFAQTITVARAATSTLAGATNVGNLNFTGDGEIVLNGDLTGNVTTNGDGTGTLNLSNAAAQTITGSVGATNELLTVKLNNDTITGAVFSTSIETAGTTIFQNNVTTVNALTTAAGGTVVFDSTFGDNVINGTVDAVAGVTDATMNVTGSTNAEFNGVIGGSQAFNTLNILNTGPTIFNEDVSATTINASGTGAKTFDGIVTATNFNASAGTTTFNTSNSIGTLAITNGALVSHTGNGLVGEASGATETVLVTGTNSSWTSGGDIRVGGSGNGTLTIADGGAVSADNGLDNVDIARIAGSTGTLNIGAALSDPAAAAGTLNAATLAFGDGAGTLNFNHTETSYDFDAAITGTGTINQVSGVTNLTGDASGFTG
;
A
#
# COMPACT_ATOMS: atom_id res chain seq x y z
N MET A 1 -102.81 11.67 -13.79
CA MET A 1 -101.83 12.58 -14.45
C MET A 1 -100.85 12.99 -13.36
N THR A 2 -99.56 12.69 -13.33
CA THR A 2 -98.53 12.11 -14.22
C THR A 2 -97.40 11.68 -13.27
N SER A 3 -97.15 10.38 -13.04
CA SER A 3 -96.26 9.45 -13.77
C SER A 3 -94.76 9.67 -13.52
N THR A 4 -94.23 8.88 -12.59
CA THR A 4 -92.84 8.44 -12.41
C THR A 4 -92.37 7.54 -13.55
N ALA A 5 -91.12 7.68 -14.01
CA ALA A 5 -90.36 6.69 -14.77
C ALA A 5 -88.88 6.82 -14.35
N LEU A 6 -88.25 5.88 -13.63
CA LEU A 6 -87.72 4.59 -14.09
C LEU A 6 -86.96 4.72 -15.43
N VAL A 7 -85.68 5.03 -15.33
CA VAL A 7 -84.71 4.84 -16.41
C VAL A 7 -84.11 3.45 -16.24
N SER A 8 -84.21 2.69 -17.32
CA SER A 8 -83.89 1.28 -17.48
C SER A 8 -82.40 1.02 -17.27
N ILE A 9 -82.10 -0.02 -16.49
CA ILE A 9 -80.85 -0.79 -16.61
C ILE A 9 -80.88 -1.43 -17.99
N VAL A 10 -79.90 -1.10 -18.83
CA VAL A 10 -79.57 -1.88 -20.02
C VAL A 10 -78.23 -2.56 -19.74
N PRO A 11 -78.15 -3.90 -19.75
CA PRO A 11 -76.88 -4.59 -19.73
C PRO A 11 -76.31 -4.56 -21.17
N ILE A 12 -75.20 -3.85 -21.37
CA ILE A 12 -74.36 -4.04 -22.56
C ILE A 12 -73.19 -4.91 -22.13
N SER A 13 -73.36 -6.21 -22.36
CA SER A 13 -72.28 -7.18 -22.43
C SER A 13 -71.52 -7.03 -23.75
N ALA A 14 -70.20 -7.12 -23.66
CA ALA A 14 -69.18 -7.07 -24.74
C ALA A 14 -68.75 -5.65 -25.16
N TYR A 15 -67.93 -5.01 -24.32
CA TYR A 15 -66.97 -4.00 -24.78
C TYR A 15 -65.99 -4.69 -25.74
N ALA A 16 -66.13 -4.39 -27.04
CA ALA A 16 -65.04 -4.57 -27.99
C ALA A 16 -63.96 -3.53 -27.67
N ALA A 17 -62.69 -3.87 -27.93
CA ALA A 17 -61.57 -2.96 -27.83
C ALA A 17 -61.91 -1.62 -28.50
N ASP A 18 -61.64 -0.49 -27.83
CA ASP A 18 -61.70 0.81 -28.48
C ASP A 18 -60.46 0.93 -29.38
N GLU A 19 -60.57 0.43 -30.61
CA GLU A 19 -59.58 0.66 -31.66
C GLU A 19 -59.62 2.16 -32.01
N ILE A 20 -58.61 2.91 -31.58
CA ILE A 20 -58.51 4.34 -31.89
C ILE A 20 -58.00 4.46 -33.32
N ALA A 21 -58.93 4.64 -34.26
CA ALA A 21 -58.64 4.81 -35.68
C ALA A 21 -58.33 6.26 -36.11
N SER A 22 -58.21 7.21 -35.18
CA SER A 22 -58.04 8.64 -35.50
C SER A 22 -56.70 9.21 -34.99
N PRO A 23 -55.84 9.74 -35.89
CA PRO A 23 -54.63 10.45 -35.49
C PRO A 23 -54.98 11.69 -34.64
N ASN A 24 -54.29 11.89 -33.51
CA ASN A 24 -54.47 12.98 -32.54
C ASN A 24 -55.70 12.87 -31.60
N ALA A 25 -56.19 11.66 -31.33
CA ALA A 25 -57.26 11.47 -30.35
C ALA A 25 -56.78 11.71 -28.90
N THR A 26 -57.64 12.32 -28.06
CA THR A 26 -57.46 12.41 -26.61
C THR A 26 -58.48 11.50 -25.92
N ILE A 27 -58.03 10.53 -25.12
CA ILE A 27 -58.90 9.68 -24.29
C ILE A 27 -58.82 10.16 -22.85
N THR A 28 -59.97 10.29 -22.20
CA THR A 28 -60.07 10.44 -20.74
C THR A 28 -60.54 9.11 -20.17
N ALA A 29 -59.68 8.43 -19.40
CA ALA A 29 -60.01 7.10 -18.89
C ALA A 29 -60.91 7.14 -17.64
N ASP A 30 -61.92 6.27 -17.59
CA ASP A 30 -62.73 5.89 -16.42
C ASP A 30 -62.43 4.43 -16.03
N ASN A 31 -62.93 3.97 -14.88
CA ASN A 31 -62.77 2.60 -14.37
C ASN A 31 -63.45 1.51 -15.23
N ASP A 32 -64.16 1.88 -16.29
CA ASP A 32 -64.94 0.99 -17.17
C ASP A 32 -64.31 0.81 -18.58
N ASP A 33 -63.18 1.44 -18.91
CA ASP A 33 -62.62 1.42 -20.26
C ASP A 33 -61.84 0.13 -20.57
N GLY A 34 -62.31 -0.62 -21.59
CA GLY A 34 -61.67 -1.83 -22.09
C GLY A 34 -60.63 -1.53 -23.18
N LEU A 35 -59.47 -2.20 -23.11
CA LEU A 35 -58.35 -2.26 -24.08
C LEU A 35 -58.26 -1.10 -25.10
N ILE A 36 -57.24 -0.26 -24.93
CA ILE A 36 -56.90 0.82 -25.86
C ILE A 36 -55.91 0.29 -26.92
N GLU A 37 -56.20 0.43 -28.21
CA GLU A 37 -55.23 0.21 -29.29
C GLU A 37 -55.00 1.53 -30.04
N THR A 38 -53.75 1.97 -30.17
CA THR A 38 -53.40 3.18 -30.94
C THR A 38 -53.03 2.82 -32.37
N THR A 39 -53.79 3.29 -33.36
CA THR A 39 -53.43 3.13 -34.78
C THR A 39 -53.07 4.48 -35.40
N ASN A 40 -51.89 4.56 -36.05
CA ASN A 40 -51.44 5.64 -36.93
C ASN A 40 -51.48 7.09 -36.35
N GLY A 41 -50.31 7.61 -35.96
CA GLY A 41 -50.14 9.00 -35.49
C GLY A 41 -49.99 9.15 -33.97
N ALA A 42 -50.11 10.38 -33.45
CA ALA A 42 -49.98 10.67 -32.02
C ALA A 42 -51.32 10.50 -31.29
N THR A 43 -51.35 9.76 -30.19
CA THR A 43 -52.51 9.59 -29.30
C THR A 43 -52.14 10.11 -27.92
N THR A 44 -53.07 10.81 -27.26
CA THR A 44 -52.87 11.26 -25.87
C THR A 44 -53.91 10.62 -24.95
N LEU A 45 -53.46 9.89 -23.92
CA LEU A 45 -54.26 9.41 -22.80
C LEU A 45 -54.11 10.37 -21.63
N VAL A 46 -55.20 10.94 -21.14
CA VAL A 46 -55.21 11.82 -19.96
C VAL A 46 -55.93 11.13 -18.81
N ILE A 47 -55.25 11.02 -17.68
CA ILE A 47 -55.76 10.41 -16.44
C ILE A 47 -55.81 11.51 -15.38
N GLY A 48 -57.02 11.92 -15.00
CA GLY A 48 -57.26 13.08 -14.12
C GLY A 48 -57.62 12.72 -12.67
N PRO A 49 -57.80 13.73 -11.79
CA PRO A 49 -57.88 13.56 -10.33
C PRO A 49 -59.15 12.85 -9.83
N SER A 50 -60.17 12.68 -10.67
CA SER A 50 -61.44 12.01 -10.34
C SER A 50 -61.41 10.49 -10.46
N VAL A 51 -60.29 9.90 -10.88
CA VAL A 51 -60.15 8.44 -11.06
C VAL A 51 -59.79 7.79 -9.71
N GLY A 52 -60.51 6.73 -9.32
CA GLY A 52 -60.25 6.00 -8.07
C GLY A 52 -58.85 5.37 -8.03
N ALA A 53 -58.39 4.95 -6.84
CA ALA A 53 -57.03 4.46 -6.58
C ALA A 53 -56.57 3.21 -7.40
N ASN A 54 -57.43 2.65 -8.25
CA ASN A 54 -57.14 1.50 -9.09
C ASN A 54 -57.83 1.71 -10.45
N LEU A 55 -57.08 2.20 -11.44
CA LEU A 55 -57.49 2.21 -12.84
C LEU A 55 -56.89 0.93 -13.46
N VAL A 56 -57.70 0.11 -14.11
CA VAL A 56 -57.21 -1.12 -14.75
C VAL A 56 -57.43 -0.98 -16.24
N LEU A 57 -56.37 -0.67 -16.97
CA LEU A 57 -56.38 -0.65 -18.43
C LEU A 57 -55.86 -2.01 -18.93
N GLY A 58 -56.76 -2.83 -19.47
CA GLY A 58 -56.46 -4.16 -20.01
C GLY A 58 -57.45 -5.25 -19.55
N ASP A 59 -57.54 -6.35 -20.28
CA ASP A 59 -58.42 -7.48 -19.94
C ASP A 59 -57.76 -8.37 -18.87
N ALA A 60 -58.36 -8.40 -17.67
CA ALA A 60 -57.91 -9.15 -16.50
C ALA A 60 -57.77 -10.68 -16.71
N GLY A 61 -58.17 -11.21 -17.88
CA GLY A 61 -58.11 -12.64 -18.21
C GLY A 61 -57.08 -13.06 -19.28
N THR A 62 -56.52 -12.14 -20.09
CA THR A 62 -55.79 -12.52 -21.33
C THR A 62 -54.31 -12.16 -21.38
N ASN A 63 -53.75 -11.55 -20.33
CA ASN A 63 -52.32 -11.18 -20.29
C ASN A 63 -51.89 -10.20 -21.42
N GLN A 64 -52.84 -9.44 -21.98
CA GLN A 64 -52.61 -8.54 -23.11
C GLN A 64 -52.11 -7.17 -22.61
N ALA A 65 -50.89 -6.82 -23.02
CA ALA A 65 -50.29 -5.51 -22.85
C ALA A 65 -51.02 -4.44 -23.68
N LEU A 66 -50.96 -3.17 -23.29
CA LEU A 66 -51.27 -2.05 -24.19
C LEU A 66 -50.23 -2.03 -25.31
N VAL A 67 -50.65 -2.20 -26.57
CA VAL A 67 -49.76 -2.21 -27.74
C VAL A 67 -49.81 -0.86 -28.46
N VAL A 68 -48.65 -0.25 -28.71
CA VAL A 68 -48.49 1.00 -29.44
C VAL A 68 -47.86 0.72 -30.81
N GLY A 69 -48.60 0.98 -31.88
CA GLY A 69 -48.15 0.72 -33.25
C GLY A 69 -48.98 -0.36 -33.96
N THR A 70 -48.79 -0.50 -35.27
CA THR A 70 -49.45 -1.54 -36.08
C THR A 70 -48.50 -2.11 -37.11
N SER A 71 -48.75 -3.34 -37.54
CA SER A 71 -47.98 -4.06 -38.59
C SER A 71 -47.89 -3.36 -39.97
N GLY A 72 -48.46 -2.17 -40.13
CA GLY A 72 -48.59 -1.43 -41.38
C GLY A 72 -47.38 -0.58 -41.80
N GLY A 73 -46.35 -0.43 -40.97
CA GLY A 73 -45.12 0.30 -41.33
C GLY A 73 -45.09 1.79 -41.02
N ASP A 74 -46.10 2.34 -40.31
CA ASP A 74 -46.17 3.75 -39.90
C ASP A 74 -45.72 3.93 -38.44
N THR A 75 -45.01 5.03 -38.13
CA THR A 75 -44.61 5.38 -36.75
C THR A 75 -45.77 5.96 -35.94
N SER A 76 -45.95 5.49 -34.72
CA SER A 76 -47.02 5.85 -33.80
C SER A 76 -46.46 6.47 -32.51
N GLN A 77 -47.24 7.34 -31.87
CA GLN A 77 -46.88 7.93 -30.59
C GLN A 77 -48.02 7.77 -29.59
N LEU A 78 -47.74 7.30 -28.39
CA LEU A 78 -48.66 7.34 -27.26
C LEU A 78 -48.11 8.27 -26.19
N THR A 79 -48.85 9.32 -25.82
CA THR A 79 -48.55 10.18 -24.68
C THR A 79 -49.54 9.89 -23.55
N ILE A 80 -49.05 9.53 -22.37
CA ILE A 80 -49.85 9.30 -21.15
C ILE A 80 -49.60 10.46 -20.19
N ASN A 81 -50.60 11.32 -19.98
CA ASN A 81 -50.57 12.41 -19.01
C ASN A 81 -51.33 12.00 -17.76
N VAL A 82 -50.64 11.92 -16.62
CA VAL A 82 -51.22 11.54 -15.34
C VAL A 82 -51.19 12.73 -14.39
N ASP A 83 -52.34 13.15 -13.90
CA ASP A 83 -52.50 14.19 -12.89
C ASP A 83 -53.50 13.68 -11.84
N LEU A 84 -52.98 13.08 -10.78
CA LEU A 84 -53.72 12.38 -9.74
C LEU A 84 -53.45 13.00 -8.38
N ASP A 85 -54.48 13.18 -7.57
CA ASP A 85 -54.33 13.67 -6.19
C ASP A 85 -53.89 12.57 -5.19
N GLN A 86 -53.78 11.31 -5.64
CA GLN A 86 -53.46 10.13 -4.82
C GLN A 86 -52.68 9.07 -5.63
N PRO A 87 -51.94 8.15 -4.97
CA PRO A 87 -51.33 6.99 -5.63
C PRO A 87 -52.36 6.12 -6.35
N ALA A 88 -52.09 5.72 -7.59
CA ALA A 88 -52.92 4.76 -8.31
C ALA A 88 -52.08 3.68 -9.00
N VAL A 89 -52.58 2.45 -8.99
CA VAL A 89 -52.13 1.43 -9.95
C VAL A 89 -52.96 1.63 -11.21
N ILE A 90 -52.31 1.76 -12.36
CA ILE A 90 -52.98 2.11 -13.64
C ILE A 90 -53.01 0.93 -14.62
N PHE A 91 -52.01 0.06 -14.51
CA PHE A 91 -51.95 -1.15 -15.32
C PHE A 91 -51.66 -2.32 -14.38
N SER A 92 -52.44 -3.38 -14.50
CA SER A 92 -52.20 -4.64 -13.79
C SER A 92 -52.22 -5.75 -14.83
N SER A 93 -51.11 -5.98 -15.50
CA SER A 93 -50.91 -7.26 -16.18
C SER A 93 -50.88 -8.36 -15.09
N GLY A 94 -51.35 -9.57 -15.42
CA GLY A 94 -51.08 -10.74 -14.58
C GLY A 94 -49.59 -10.84 -14.26
N SER A 95 -49.24 -11.56 -13.19
CA SER A 95 -47.98 -11.44 -12.44
C SER A 95 -46.65 -11.76 -13.18
N ASN A 96 -46.58 -11.73 -14.52
CA ASN A 96 -45.36 -11.84 -15.34
C ASN A 96 -45.52 -11.28 -16.80
N GLY A 97 -46.52 -10.45 -17.09
CA GLY A 97 -46.77 -9.91 -18.44
C GLY A 97 -46.16 -8.51 -18.69
N ASP A 98 -45.99 -8.15 -19.96
CA ASP A 98 -45.73 -6.76 -20.35
C ASP A 98 -47.02 -5.94 -20.11
N ALA A 99 -46.89 -4.77 -19.49
CA ALA A 99 -47.98 -3.83 -19.23
C ALA A 99 -48.22 -2.91 -20.44
N ILE A 100 -47.14 -2.46 -21.08
CA ILE A 100 -47.16 -1.66 -22.31
C ILE A 100 -46.04 -2.16 -23.23
N THR A 101 -46.32 -2.34 -24.51
CA THR A 101 -45.32 -2.68 -25.54
C THR A 101 -45.51 -1.81 -26.78
N THR A 102 -44.44 -1.50 -27.50
CA THR A 102 -44.56 -1.04 -28.89
C THR A 102 -44.60 -2.25 -29.84
N ASP A 103 -45.07 -2.03 -31.07
CA ASP A 103 -45.07 -3.06 -32.12
C ASP A 103 -43.64 -3.29 -32.65
N ALA A 104 -43.23 -4.55 -32.81
CA ALA A 104 -41.90 -4.90 -33.29
C ALA A 104 -41.73 -4.85 -34.81
N SER A 105 -42.80 -4.58 -35.56
CA SER A 105 -42.78 -4.60 -37.02
C SER A 105 -42.15 -3.35 -37.65
N THR A 106 -42.16 -2.22 -36.93
CA THR A 106 -41.81 -0.89 -37.43
C THR A 106 -40.97 -0.18 -36.39
N ALA A 107 -39.86 0.46 -36.77
CA ALA A 107 -39.05 1.26 -35.86
C ALA A 107 -39.51 2.72 -35.85
N GLY A 108 -39.43 3.36 -34.69
CA GLY A 108 -39.74 4.77 -34.48
C GLY A 108 -41.06 5.02 -33.74
N ASP A 109 -41.70 3.98 -33.21
CA ASP A 109 -42.82 4.14 -32.29
C ASP A 109 -42.33 4.78 -30.98
N THR A 110 -43.15 5.63 -30.37
CA THR A 110 -42.77 6.39 -29.17
C THR A 110 -43.82 6.32 -28.08
N ILE A 111 -43.40 6.11 -26.83
CA ILE A 111 -44.26 6.15 -25.65
C ILE A 111 -43.76 7.27 -24.74
N ILE A 112 -44.58 8.27 -24.46
CA ILE A 112 -44.25 9.37 -23.54
C ILE A 112 -45.14 9.23 -22.31
N ILE A 113 -44.54 9.14 -21.12
CA ILE A 113 -45.23 9.04 -19.84
C ILE A 113 -44.94 10.31 -19.05
N ASN A 114 -45.95 11.13 -18.81
CA ASN A 114 -45.86 12.37 -18.05
C ASN A 114 -46.56 12.16 -16.70
N ALA A 115 -45.78 12.05 -15.63
CA ALA A 115 -46.28 11.98 -14.27
C ALA A 115 -46.32 13.40 -13.65
N GLY A 116 -47.53 13.84 -13.32
CA GLY A 116 -47.85 15.11 -12.67
C GLY A 116 -47.33 15.20 -11.24
N ALA A 117 -47.57 16.34 -10.59
CA ALA A 117 -47.06 16.59 -9.25
C ALA A 117 -47.71 15.65 -8.23
N ASP A 118 -46.91 15.13 -7.29
CA ASP A 118 -47.35 14.23 -6.20
C ASP A 118 -48.12 12.97 -6.66
N THR A 119 -47.99 12.60 -7.94
CA THR A 119 -48.59 11.39 -8.51
C THR A 119 -47.72 10.17 -8.24
N ARG A 120 -48.32 8.99 -8.06
CA ARG A 120 -47.59 7.72 -8.07
C ARG A 120 -48.23 6.77 -9.07
N LEU A 121 -47.50 6.46 -10.13
CA LEU A 121 -47.87 5.57 -11.22
C LEU A 121 -47.24 4.19 -11.00
N ASN A 122 -48.03 3.12 -11.09
CA ASN A 122 -47.53 1.75 -11.06
C ASN A 122 -48.11 0.95 -12.25
N PHE A 123 -47.22 0.34 -13.04
CA PHE A 123 -47.60 -0.43 -14.23
C PHE A 123 -47.87 -1.92 -13.98
N GLY A 124 -47.56 -2.47 -12.80
CA GLY A 124 -47.84 -3.88 -12.47
C GLY A 124 -47.16 -4.96 -13.35
N GLY A 125 -46.40 -4.55 -14.37
CA GLY A 125 -45.71 -5.37 -15.38
C GLY A 125 -44.62 -4.56 -16.11
N ASN A 126 -44.08 -5.11 -17.21
CA ASN A 126 -42.99 -4.45 -17.94
C ASN A 126 -43.49 -3.35 -18.90
N VAL A 127 -42.73 -2.27 -19.03
CA VAL A 127 -42.87 -1.29 -20.12
C VAL A 127 -41.76 -1.60 -21.13
N VAL A 128 -42.16 -2.00 -22.33
CA VAL A 128 -41.28 -2.55 -23.37
C VAL A 128 -41.35 -1.70 -24.63
N ALA A 129 -40.19 -1.39 -25.20
CA ALA A 129 -40.08 -0.85 -26.54
C ALA A 129 -39.37 -1.88 -27.43
N ALA A 130 -39.90 -2.10 -28.62
CA ALA A 130 -39.25 -2.90 -29.62
C ALA A 130 -37.99 -2.20 -30.15
N ALA A 131 -37.20 -2.93 -30.95
CA ALA A 131 -35.92 -2.44 -31.42
C ALA A 131 -36.08 -1.24 -32.36
N GLY A 132 -35.55 -0.08 -31.95
CA GLY A 132 -35.64 1.16 -32.73
C GLY A 132 -36.76 2.11 -32.28
N ASP A 133 -37.55 1.71 -31.29
CA ASP A 133 -38.58 2.53 -30.65
C ASP A 133 -38.05 3.20 -29.39
N SER A 134 -38.81 4.17 -28.85
CA SER A 134 -38.40 4.93 -27.67
C SER A 134 -39.51 5.05 -26.62
N ILE A 135 -39.07 5.16 -25.37
CA ILE A 135 -39.93 5.52 -24.25
C ILE A 135 -39.36 6.81 -23.65
N THR A 136 -40.19 7.72 -23.18
CA THR A 136 -39.73 8.91 -22.46
C THR A 136 -40.58 9.08 -21.22
N VAL A 137 -39.95 9.18 -20.06
CA VAL A 137 -40.63 9.41 -18.79
C VAL A 137 -40.32 10.82 -18.31
N ASN A 138 -41.32 11.69 -18.22
CA ASN A 138 -41.17 13.02 -17.62
C ASN A 138 -41.81 13.04 -16.23
N LEU A 139 -41.05 13.48 -15.22
CA LEU A 139 -41.47 13.49 -13.80
C LEU A 139 -41.48 14.90 -13.23
N SER A 140 -42.64 15.32 -12.72
CA SER A 140 -42.84 16.56 -11.97
C SER A 140 -42.57 16.39 -10.47
N SER A 141 -42.69 17.47 -9.69
CA SER A 141 -42.38 17.49 -8.25
C SER A 141 -43.24 16.49 -7.49
N GLY A 142 -42.63 15.58 -6.73
CA GLY A 142 -43.33 14.51 -5.98
C GLY A 142 -43.85 13.38 -6.87
N GLY A 143 -43.75 13.49 -8.20
CA GLY A 143 -44.14 12.45 -9.14
C GLY A 143 -43.26 11.20 -8.97
N SER A 144 -43.88 10.03 -8.97
CA SER A 144 -43.22 8.75 -8.83
C SER A 144 -43.71 7.75 -9.86
N LEU A 145 -42.78 6.99 -10.42
CA LEU A 145 -43.05 5.89 -11.33
C LEU A 145 -42.47 4.59 -10.79
N ALA A 146 -43.29 3.60 -10.54
CA ALA A 146 -42.89 2.22 -10.30
C ALA A 146 -43.11 1.40 -11.58
N ALA A 147 -42.02 0.98 -12.22
CA ALA A 147 -42.07 0.23 -13.47
C ALA A 147 -40.87 -0.69 -13.63
N THR A 148 -40.99 -1.72 -14.47
CA THR A 148 -39.83 -2.46 -14.98
C THR A 148 -39.70 -2.17 -16.46
N PHE A 149 -38.57 -1.67 -16.93
CA PHE A 149 -38.36 -1.41 -18.37
C PHE A 149 -37.65 -2.61 -19.01
N GLY A 150 -38.33 -3.41 -19.84
CA GLY A 150 -37.78 -4.65 -20.43
C GLY A 150 -37.58 -4.57 -21.95
N GLY A 151 -36.58 -5.25 -22.53
CA GLY A 151 -36.37 -5.31 -24.00
C GLY A 151 -34.92 -5.13 -24.45
N ALA A 152 -34.54 -5.70 -25.61
CA ALA A 152 -33.16 -5.71 -26.11
C ALA A 152 -32.65 -4.36 -26.68
N SER A 153 -33.54 -3.38 -26.90
CA SER A 153 -33.17 -2.07 -27.46
C SER A 153 -33.99 -0.89 -26.91
N ASN A 154 -34.32 -0.89 -25.61
CA ASN A 154 -35.11 0.18 -25.02
C ASN A 154 -34.37 1.52 -24.92
N VAL A 155 -34.59 2.41 -25.90
CA VAL A 155 -34.24 3.84 -25.82
C VAL A 155 -35.27 4.53 -24.93
N ALA A 156 -35.21 4.25 -23.64
CA ALA A 156 -35.98 4.97 -22.64
C ALA A 156 -35.17 6.18 -22.14
N ASP A 157 -35.64 7.40 -22.38
CA ASP A 157 -35.11 8.59 -21.68
C ASP A 157 -35.93 8.82 -20.41
N ILE A 158 -35.28 9.11 -19.30
CA ILE A 158 -35.95 9.57 -18.07
C ILE A 158 -35.58 11.04 -17.87
N ASN A 159 -36.56 11.90 -17.74
CA ASN A 159 -36.38 13.33 -17.57
C ASN A 159 -37.08 13.80 -16.29
N PHE A 160 -36.28 14.19 -15.30
CA PHE A 160 -36.76 14.78 -14.07
C PHE A 160 -36.88 16.30 -14.26
N VAL A 161 -38.10 16.80 -14.51
CA VAL A 161 -38.35 18.24 -14.58
C VAL A 161 -38.43 18.89 -13.19
N ALA A 162 -38.62 18.09 -12.14
CA ALA A 162 -38.49 18.46 -10.73
C ALA A 162 -38.15 17.21 -9.87
N ASP A 163 -38.09 17.35 -8.54
CA ASP A 163 -37.73 16.23 -7.65
C ASP A 163 -38.85 15.17 -7.61
N GLY A 164 -38.63 14.04 -8.28
CA GLY A 164 -39.51 12.87 -8.33
C GLY A 164 -38.72 11.58 -8.15
N ALA A 165 -39.37 10.42 -8.32
CA ALA A 165 -38.69 9.12 -8.15
C ALA A 165 -39.08 8.09 -9.22
N VAL A 166 -38.09 7.42 -9.81
CA VAL A 166 -38.32 6.18 -10.58
C VAL A 166 -37.86 5.00 -9.75
N GLU A 167 -38.80 4.11 -9.42
CA GLU A 167 -38.57 2.87 -8.70
C GLU A 167 -38.66 1.69 -9.69
N PHE A 168 -37.61 0.89 -9.74
CA PHE A 168 -37.61 -0.32 -10.54
C PHE A 168 -38.19 -1.45 -9.71
N SER A 169 -39.45 -1.79 -9.96
CA SER A 169 -40.24 -2.65 -9.09
C SER A 169 -39.86 -4.14 -9.15
N ASN A 170 -39.27 -4.62 -10.25
CA ASN A 170 -38.81 -6.01 -10.44
C ASN A 170 -37.45 -6.08 -11.16
N ALA A 171 -36.80 -7.24 -11.06
CA ALA A 171 -35.50 -7.55 -11.66
C ALA A 171 -35.53 -7.66 -13.20
N GLY A 172 -34.44 -7.25 -13.88
CA GLY A 172 -34.16 -7.62 -15.27
C GLY A 172 -34.30 -6.52 -16.31
N GLY A 173 -34.48 -5.26 -15.88
CA GLY A 173 -34.67 -4.14 -16.80
C GLY A 173 -33.38 -3.63 -17.44
N THR A 174 -33.47 -3.10 -18.66
CA THR A 174 -32.35 -2.40 -19.33
C THR A 174 -32.83 -1.07 -19.91
N LEU A 175 -32.11 0.00 -19.58
CA LEU A 175 -32.32 1.36 -20.03
C LEU A 175 -31.14 1.78 -20.90
N THR A 176 -31.34 2.11 -22.18
CA THR A 176 -30.25 2.58 -23.05
C THR A 176 -30.24 4.09 -23.29
N GLY A 177 -31.36 4.79 -23.01
CA GLY A 177 -31.45 6.24 -23.08
C GLY A 177 -30.93 6.93 -21.81
N ASN A 178 -30.90 8.25 -21.84
CA ASN A 178 -30.29 9.08 -20.82
C ASN A 178 -31.26 9.36 -19.66
N VAL A 179 -30.71 9.54 -18.47
CA VAL A 179 -31.41 10.11 -17.33
C VAL A 179 -31.00 11.59 -17.22
N THR A 180 -31.93 12.50 -17.45
CA THR A 180 -31.70 13.95 -17.43
C THR A 180 -32.45 14.60 -16.28
N THR A 181 -31.97 15.76 -15.84
CA THR A 181 -32.49 16.51 -14.70
C THR A 181 -32.58 17.99 -15.03
N ALA A 182 -33.61 18.66 -14.51
CA ALA A 182 -33.76 20.11 -14.66
C ALA A 182 -32.78 20.92 -13.79
N GLY A 183 -32.16 20.31 -12.78
CA GLY A 183 -31.21 20.96 -11.89
C GLY A 183 -30.40 19.99 -11.01
N ASN A 184 -29.53 20.55 -10.18
CA ASN A 184 -28.75 19.78 -9.20
C ASN A 184 -29.64 19.28 -8.06
N GLY A 185 -29.42 18.03 -7.65
CA GLY A 185 -30.10 17.44 -6.50
C GLY A 185 -31.57 17.11 -6.76
N THR A 186 -31.97 16.94 -8.01
CA THR A 186 -33.35 16.58 -8.39
C THR A 186 -33.43 15.14 -8.85
N GLY A 187 -34.49 14.42 -8.48
CA GLY A 187 -34.79 13.10 -9.02
C GLY A 187 -34.10 11.98 -8.25
N THR A 188 -34.84 10.93 -7.96
CA THR A 188 -34.32 9.71 -7.33
C THR A 188 -34.50 8.54 -8.29
N LEU A 189 -33.42 7.79 -8.51
CA LEU A 189 -33.44 6.54 -9.22
C LEU A 189 -33.25 5.41 -8.20
N ASP A 190 -34.28 4.59 -8.01
CA ASP A 190 -34.28 3.51 -7.05
C ASP A 190 -34.21 2.15 -7.77
N LEU A 191 -33.01 1.58 -7.80
CA LEU A 191 -32.70 0.25 -8.32
C LEU A 191 -32.57 -0.77 -7.17
N SER A 192 -32.99 -0.43 -5.94
CA SER A 192 -32.74 -1.26 -4.77
C SER A 192 -33.52 -2.59 -4.71
N ASN A 193 -34.16 -2.99 -5.80
CA ASN A 193 -34.78 -4.30 -5.96
C ASN A 193 -33.73 -5.43 -5.88
N SER A 194 -34.19 -6.67 -5.65
CA SER A 194 -33.31 -7.84 -5.51
C SER A 194 -32.75 -8.37 -6.85
N GLY A 195 -32.84 -7.58 -7.92
CA GLY A 195 -32.63 -7.97 -9.31
C GLY A 195 -31.32 -7.52 -9.93
N SER A 196 -31.27 -7.56 -11.27
CA SER A 196 -30.25 -6.89 -12.08
C SER A 196 -30.95 -5.85 -12.93
N THR A 197 -30.62 -4.58 -12.73
CA THR A 197 -31.08 -3.48 -13.58
C THR A 197 -29.90 -2.79 -14.24
N ASN A 198 -29.93 -2.66 -15.56
CA ASN A 198 -28.86 -2.04 -16.33
C ASN A 198 -29.30 -0.66 -16.83
N ILE A 199 -28.46 0.35 -16.63
CA ILE A 199 -28.62 1.68 -17.22
C ILE A 199 -27.37 2.00 -18.02
N PHE A 200 -27.50 2.10 -19.33
CA PHE A 200 -26.39 2.27 -20.27
C PHE A 200 -26.29 3.69 -20.87
N GLY A 201 -27.29 4.55 -20.65
CA GLY A 201 -27.19 5.97 -21.01
C GLY A 201 -26.45 6.81 -19.96
N ASP A 202 -26.24 8.08 -20.27
CA ASP A 202 -25.70 9.05 -19.31
C ASP A 202 -26.73 9.32 -18.19
N ILE A 203 -26.24 9.56 -16.98
CA ILE A 203 -27.08 9.86 -15.81
C ILE A 203 -26.72 11.24 -15.29
N GLY A 204 -27.71 12.13 -15.23
CA GLY A 204 -27.52 13.55 -14.96
C GLY A 204 -26.95 14.30 -16.16
N ALA A 205 -27.36 15.55 -16.36
CA ALA A 205 -26.71 16.39 -17.37
C ALA A 205 -25.35 16.86 -16.85
N SER A 206 -24.40 17.18 -17.74
CA SER A 206 -23.11 17.76 -17.36
C SER A 206 -23.30 18.99 -16.44
N GLY A 207 -23.10 18.81 -15.13
CA GLY A 207 -23.30 19.84 -14.10
C GLY A 207 -24.69 19.93 -13.45
N ALA A 208 -25.67 19.10 -13.85
CA ALA A 208 -26.96 18.92 -13.17
C ALA A 208 -27.06 17.49 -12.64
N ALA A 209 -26.62 17.31 -11.40
CA ALA A 209 -26.56 16.02 -10.73
C ALA A 209 -27.95 15.52 -10.33
N LEU A 210 -28.22 14.23 -10.56
CA LEU A 210 -29.34 13.53 -9.94
C LEU A 210 -29.23 13.61 -8.41
N LYS A 211 -30.34 13.60 -7.68
CA LYS A 211 -30.30 13.63 -6.20
C LYS A 211 -29.68 12.35 -5.66
N LEU A 212 -30.20 11.20 -6.08
CA LEU A 212 -29.92 9.93 -5.45
C LEU A 212 -30.07 8.78 -6.44
N ILE A 213 -29.10 7.88 -6.45
CA ILE A 213 -29.20 6.56 -7.07
C ILE A 213 -29.11 5.52 -5.95
N ARG A 214 -30.08 4.61 -5.81
CA ARG A 214 -29.97 3.47 -4.91
C ARG A 214 -29.68 2.21 -5.72
N LEU A 215 -28.64 1.47 -5.35
CA LEU A 215 -28.18 0.26 -6.03
C LEU A 215 -28.25 -0.95 -5.10
N ASN A 216 -28.67 -2.09 -5.66
CA ASN A 216 -28.70 -3.38 -4.96
C ASN A 216 -28.46 -4.54 -5.95
N GLY A 217 -28.37 -5.78 -5.47
CA GLY A 217 -28.29 -6.96 -6.35
C GLY A 217 -27.16 -6.92 -7.39
N ASN A 218 -27.49 -7.12 -8.66
CA ASN A 218 -26.55 -7.17 -9.79
C ASN A 218 -26.74 -5.97 -10.74
N ASP A 219 -27.01 -4.77 -10.19
CA ASP A 219 -27.21 -3.58 -11.00
C ASP A 219 -25.95 -3.15 -11.76
N GLN A 220 -26.16 -2.49 -12.90
CA GLN A 220 -25.10 -1.89 -13.69
C GLN A 220 -25.44 -0.48 -14.13
N LEU A 221 -24.51 0.46 -13.92
CA LEU A 221 -24.55 1.81 -14.48
C LEU A 221 -23.44 1.98 -15.52
N GLY A 222 -23.76 2.56 -16.67
CA GLY A 222 -22.88 2.63 -17.84
C GLY A 222 -22.73 1.28 -18.55
N LYS A 223 -22.36 1.34 -19.84
CA LYS A 223 -22.10 0.14 -20.65
C LYS A 223 -20.59 -0.09 -20.79
N PRO A 224 -20.08 -1.33 -20.65
CA PRO A 224 -18.65 -1.59 -20.77
C PRO A 224 -18.14 -1.23 -22.16
N GLY A 225 -17.09 -0.40 -22.21
CA GLY A 225 -16.49 0.11 -23.45
C GLY A 225 -17.07 1.44 -23.94
N ASP A 226 -18.18 1.90 -23.37
CA ASP A 226 -18.74 3.22 -23.63
C ASP A 226 -18.20 4.24 -22.59
N ASN A 227 -18.12 5.52 -22.97
CA ASN A 227 -17.60 6.58 -22.10
C ASN A 227 -18.74 7.37 -21.43
N ASN A 228 -19.70 6.65 -20.84
CA ASN A 228 -20.85 7.27 -20.20
C ASN A 228 -20.44 8.13 -19.00
N SER A 229 -21.25 9.13 -18.68
CA SER A 229 -21.09 9.98 -17.49
C SER A 229 -22.21 9.78 -16.48
N ILE A 230 -21.85 9.74 -15.20
CA ILE A 230 -22.78 9.70 -14.07
C ILE A 230 -22.53 10.94 -13.21
N PHE A 231 -23.53 11.81 -13.13
CA PHE A 231 -23.59 12.96 -12.22
C PHE A 231 -24.75 12.74 -11.26
N ALA A 232 -24.43 12.43 -10.00
CA ALA A 232 -25.39 12.31 -8.93
C ALA A 232 -24.83 12.95 -7.65
N THR A 233 -25.69 13.34 -6.72
CA THR A 233 -25.22 13.83 -5.42
C THR A 233 -24.78 12.64 -4.56
N THR A 234 -25.58 11.57 -4.56
CA THR A 234 -25.26 10.35 -3.80
C THR A 234 -25.62 9.09 -4.57
N ILE A 235 -24.77 8.07 -4.46
CA ILE A 235 -25.04 6.68 -4.83
C ILE A 235 -25.06 5.85 -3.54
N GLU A 236 -26.21 5.30 -3.18
CA GLU A 236 -26.35 4.40 -2.04
C GLU A 236 -26.19 2.94 -2.48
N VAL A 237 -25.33 2.20 -1.79
CA VAL A 237 -25.02 0.79 -2.09
C VAL A 237 -25.47 -0.10 -0.94
N GLY A 238 -26.49 -0.93 -1.17
CA GLY A 238 -27.12 -1.75 -0.13
C GLY A 238 -26.76 -3.25 -0.10
N ASN A 239 -25.93 -3.74 -1.04
CA ASN A 239 -26.00 -5.13 -1.53
C ASN A 239 -25.78 -6.29 -0.52
N VAL A 240 -26.58 -7.35 -0.72
CA VAL A 240 -26.47 -8.70 -0.15
C VAL A 240 -25.96 -9.72 -1.20
N GLY A 241 -24.64 -9.85 -1.35
CA GLY A 241 -24.02 -11.06 -1.92
C GLY A 241 -23.73 -11.08 -3.43
N ALA A 242 -23.84 -9.97 -4.15
CA ALA A 242 -23.43 -9.86 -5.55
C ALA A 242 -22.54 -8.64 -5.83
N THR A 243 -22.08 -8.47 -7.09
CA THR A 243 -21.26 -7.33 -7.51
C THR A 243 -22.11 -6.35 -8.31
N ILE A 244 -22.16 -5.09 -7.89
CA ILE A 244 -22.72 -3.95 -8.64
C ILE A 244 -21.62 -3.39 -9.53
N ASN A 245 -21.93 -3.13 -10.80
CA ASN A 245 -20.94 -2.64 -11.77
C ASN A 245 -21.18 -1.17 -12.13
N ILE A 246 -20.12 -0.37 -12.11
CA ILE A 246 -20.10 0.96 -12.73
C ILE A 246 -19.09 0.92 -13.89
N ALA A 247 -19.62 1.02 -15.10
CA ALA A 247 -18.89 1.05 -16.35
C ALA A 247 -18.90 2.45 -17.01
N ALA A 248 -19.09 3.51 -16.23
CA ALA A 248 -18.98 4.89 -16.70
C ALA A 248 -17.51 5.35 -16.76
N GLY A 249 -17.19 6.23 -17.71
CA GLY A 249 -15.88 6.86 -17.80
C GLY A 249 -15.71 8.05 -16.85
N THR A 250 -16.81 8.65 -16.41
CA THR A 250 -16.80 9.66 -15.33
C THR A 250 -17.95 9.42 -14.37
N THR A 251 -17.64 9.34 -13.07
CA THR A 251 -18.63 9.28 -12.00
C THR A 251 -18.35 10.40 -11.02
N THR A 252 -19.32 11.30 -10.85
CA THR A 252 -19.31 12.38 -9.87
C THR A 252 -20.47 12.14 -8.92
N ALA A 253 -20.19 11.54 -7.77
CA ALA A 253 -21.17 11.29 -6.70
C ALA A 253 -20.46 10.84 -5.41
N ASP A 254 -21.01 11.23 -4.26
CA ASP A 254 -20.66 10.57 -3.01
C ASP A 254 -21.22 9.15 -3.02
N ILE A 255 -20.38 8.17 -2.72
CA ILE A 255 -20.77 6.76 -2.67
C ILE A 255 -20.94 6.38 -1.21
N LYS A 256 -22.10 5.85 -0.85
CA LYS A 256 -22.43 5.51 0.54
C LYS A 256 -22.84 4.06 0.65
N PHE A 257 -22.05 3.25 1.33
CA PHE A 257 -22.45 1.89 1.71
C PHE A 257 -23.39 1.95 2.92
N THR A 258 -24.67 1.62 2.72
CA THR A 258 -25.75 1.90 3.69
C THR A 258 -26.20 0.71 4.53
N GLY A 259 -25.81 -0.53 4.19
CA GLY A 259 -26.34 -1.77 4.81
C GLY A 259 -25.33 -2.58 5.64
N SER A 260 -25.83 -3.54 6.43
CA SER A 260 -25.01 -4.52 7.17
C SER A 260 -24.46 -5.66 6.30
N ALA A 261 -24.96 -5.77 5.07
CA ALA A 261 -24.42 -6.66 4.06
C ALA A 261 -23.34 -5.89 3.29
N ASN A 262 -22.13 -6.42 3.29
CA ASN A 262 -20.95 -5.77 2.72
C ASN A 262 -21.10 -5.62 1.20
N GLY A 263 -21.73 -4.53 0.75
CA GLY A 263 -21.97 -4.33 -0.67
C GLY A 263 -20.67 -4.30 -1.47
N ASP A 264 -20.65 -4.95 -2.63
CA ASP A 264 -19.48 -5.01 -3.54
C ASP A 264 -19.74 -4.12 -4.76
N LEU A 265 -18.97 -3.04 -4.89
CA LEU A 265 -19.06 -2.07 -5.99
C LEU A 265 -17.80 -2.15 -6.85
N PHE A 266 -17.95 -2.42 -8.14
CA PHE A 266 -16.85 -2.56 -9.08
C PHE A 266 -16.88 -1.50 -10.18
N PHE A 267 -15.84 -0.65 -10.22
CA PHE A 267 -15.57 0.24 -11.34
C PHE A 267 -14.71 -0.48 -12.38
N ASN A 268 -15.33 -0.91 -13.47
CA ASN A 268 -14.70 -1.84 -14.44
C ASN A 268 -14.33 -1.19 -15.79
N THR A 269 -14.67 0.08 -16.01
CA THR A 269 -14.22 0.85 -17.17
C THR A 269 -12.80 1.35 -16.95
N THR A 270 -11.94 1.22 -17.97
CA THR A 270 -10.55 1.71 -17.97
C THR A 270 -10.51 3.23 -18.15
N ASN A 271 -9.55 3.92 -17.52
CA ASN A 271 -9.42 5.38 -17.53
C ASN A 271 -10.62 6.12 -16.92
N ALA A 272 -11.34 5.49 -15.98
CA ALA A 272 -12.48 6.15 -15.37
C ALA A 272 -12.03 7.15 -14.30
N THR A 273 -12.74 8.28 -14.24
CA THR A 273 -12.57 9.29 -13.19
C THR A 273 -13.71 9.17 -12.17
N ILE A 274 -13.36 9.07 -10.90
CA ILE A 274 -14.30 8.97 -9.77
C ILE A 274 -14.07 10.17 -8.86
N THR A 275 -15.12 10.97 -8.67
CA THR A 275 -15.11 12.16 -7.83
C THR A 275 -16.27 12.07 -6.84
N GLY A 276 -16.07 12.56 -5.62
CA GLY A 276 -16.97 12.35 -4.48
C GLY A 276 -16.41 11.32 -3.49
N ASP A 277 -16.81 11.44 -2.23
CA ASP A 277 -16.28 10.62 -1.15
C ASP A 277 -16.96 9.23 -1.11
N VAL A 278 -16.19 8.19 -0.81
CA VAL A 278 -16.69 6.85 -0.52
C VAL A 278 -16.82 6.70 0.99
N THR A 279 -18.04 6.56 1.49
CA THR A 279 -18.35 6.50 2.93
C THR A 279 -19.06 5.20 3.28
N THR A 280 -18.95 4.79 4.55
CA THR A 280 -19.60 3.59 5.07
C THR A 280 -20.50 3.93 6.25
N ALA A 281 -21.57 3.16 6.45
CA ALA A 281 -22.48 3.38 7.58
C ALA A 281 -21.81 3.09 8.95
N THR A 282 -20.92 2.10 8.99
CA THR A 282 -20.14 1.68 10.15
C THR A 282 -18.80 1.08 9.69
N ASP A 283 -17.84 0.97 10.61
CA ASP A 283 -16.57 0.28 10.34
C ASP A 283 -16.76 -1.11 9.74
N GLY A 284 -16.00 -1.42 8.68
CA GLY A 284 -15.94 -2.76 8.11
C GLY A 284 -17.11 -3.11 7.21
N VAL A 285 -17.79 -2.11 6.67
CA VAL A 285 -18.84 -2.26 5.66
C VAL A 285 -18.30 -1.85 4.29
N GLY A 286 -18.74 -2.53 3.24
CA GLY A 286 -18.49 -2.17 1.84
C GLY A 286 -17.16 -2.67 1.28
N ALA A 287 -17.20 -3.17 0.05
CA ALA A 287 -16.04 -3.50 -0.77
C ALA A 287 -16.07 -2.62 -2.02
N LEU A 288 -14.95 -1.94 -2.29
CA LEU A 288 -14.75 -1.15 -3.49
C LEU A 288 -13.67 -1.81 -4.36
N ARG A 289 -14.01 -2.13 -5.60
CA ARG A 289 -13.10 -2.74 -6.57
C ARG A 289 -12.82 -1.75 -7.68
N LEU A 290 -11.55 -1.54 -7.97
CA LEU A 290 -11.07 -0.63 -9.01
C LEU A 290 -10.38 -1.42 -10.12
N GLY A 291 -10.82 -1.20 -11.36
CA GLY A 291 -10.19 -1.72 -12.56
C GLY A 291 -8.87 -1.02 -12.89
N SER A 292 -8.50 -1.00 -14.16
CA SER A 292 -7.24 -0.40 -14.62
C SER A 292 -7.35 1.11 -14.84
N THR A 293 -6.31 1.85 -14.47
CA THR A 293 -6.08 3.27 -14.78
C THR A 293 -7.16 4.21 -14.25
N GLN A 294 -7.73 3.88 -13.09
CA GLN A 294 -8.75 4.73 -12.47
C GLN A 294 -8.09 5.93 -11.78
N THR A 295 -8.77 7.07 -11.80
CA THR A 295 -8.40 8.24 -10.99
C THR A 295 -9.49 8.50 -9.97
N VAL A 296 -9.18 8.39 -8.68
CA VAL A 296 -10.10 8.67 -7.57
C VAL A 296 -9.64 9.92 -6.84
N THR A 297 -10.46 10.96 -6.82
CA THR A 297 -10.11 12.24 -6.18
C THR A 297 -10.75 12.44 -4.80
N GLY A 298 -11.86 11.76 -4.53
CA GLY A 298 -12.51 11.77 -3.22
C GLY A 298 -11.84 10.84 -2.22
N ASN A 299 -12.15 11.05 -0.94
CA ASN A 299 -11.67 10.19 0.14
C ASN A 299 -12.36 8.82 0.09
N ILE A 300 -11.70 7.78 0.60
CA ILE A 300 -12.26 6.45 0.76
C ILE A 300 -12.23 6.09 2.25
N GLY A 301 -13.41 5.94 2.84
CA GLY A 301 -13.58 5.70 4.27
C GLY A 301 -13.21 6.92 5.12
N ALA A 302 -13.42 6.79 6.42
CA ALA A 302 -13.01 7.78 7.42
C ALA A 302 -12.68 7.11 8.76
N THR A 303 -12.09 7.84 9.70
CA THR A 303 -11.90 7.35 11.07
C THR A 303 -13.26 7.08 11.73
N GLY A 304 -13.49 5.83 12.18
CA GLY A 304 -14.78 5.38 12.73
C GLY A 304 -15.84 5.03 11.67
N ALA A 305 -15.46 5.05 10.39
CA ALA A 305 -16.22 4.53 9.26
C ALA A 305 -15.25 3.98 8.18
N VAL A 306 -14.39 3.04 8.58
CA VAL A 306 -13.39 2.46 7.67
C VAL A 306 -14.05 1.51 6.65
N LEU A 307 -13.59 1.55 5.40
CA LEU A 307 -14.02 0.60 4.37
C LEU A 307 -13.55 -0.82 4.72
N LYS A 308 -14.37 -1.85 4.46
CA LYS A 308 -13.94 -3.23 4.72
C LYS A 308 -12.78 -3.65 3.83
N ASP A 309 -12.92 -3.44 2.53
CA ASP A 309 -11.97 -3.94 1.53
C ASP A 309 -11.90 -2.99 0.33
N LEU A 310 -10.68 -2.58 -0.02
CA LEU A 310 -10.36 -1.84 -1.23
C LEU A 310 -9.50 -2.73 -2.12
N GLN A 311 -10.01 -3.07 -3.31
CA GLN A 311 -9.35 -4.01 -4.20
C GLN A 311 -8.85 -3.33 -5.48
N PHE A 312 -7.58 -3.54 -5.79
CA PHE A 312 -6.95 -3.18 -7.06
C PHE A 312 -6.92 -4.42 -7.96
N VAL A 313 -7.83 -4.45 -8.93
CA VAL A 313 -8.03 -5.59 -9.85
C VAL A 313 -7.34 -5.35 -11.20
N GLY A 314 -6.96 -4.10 -11.49
CA GLY A 314 -6.24 -3.70 -12.71
C GLY A 314 -5.10 -2.72 -12.45
N ASP A 315 -4.40 -2.35 -13.53
CA ASP A 315 -3.10 -1.65 -13.55
C ASP A 315 -3.23 -0.13 -13.47
N GLY A 316 -2.36 0.56 -12.73
CA GLY A 316 -2.15 2.01 -12.89
C GLY A 316 -3.20 2.93 -12.25
N THR A 317 -3.94 2.45 -11.25
CA THR A 317 -4.93 3.26 -10.54
C THR A 317 -4.27 4.25 -9.57
N VAL A 318 -4.76 5.48 -9.54
CA VAL A 318 -4.31 6.56 -8.65
C VAL A 318 -5.47 7.03 -7.78
N ILE A 319 -5.22 7.14 -6.47
CA ILE A 319 -6.15 7.67 -5.48
C ILE A 319 -5.50 8.88 -4.81
N ASP A 320 -6.00 10.07 -5.12
CA ASP A 320 -5.50 11.33 -4.56
C ASP A 320 -6.11 11.63 -3.17
N GLY A 321 -7.31 11.13 -2.91
CA GLY A 321 -7.98 11.26 -1.61
C GLY A 321 -7.36 10.39 -0.52
N ASN A 322 -7.70 10.68 0.74
CA ASN A 322 -7.26 9.86 1.87
C ASN A 322 -7.93 8.48 1.83
N VAL A 323 -7.24 7.45 2.32
CA VAL A 323 -7.75 6.07 2.33
C VAL A 323 -7.74 5.49 3.74
N PHE A 324 -8.91 5.11 4.23
CA PHE A 324 -9.16 4.42 5.48
C PHE A 324 -9.86 3.08 5.20
N ALA A 325 -9.10 1.99 5.20
CA ALA A 325 -9.61 0.65 4.88
C ALA A 325 -9.05 -0.41 5.85
N GLN A 326 -9.87 -1.40 6.20
CA GLN A 326 -9.41 -2.55 7.00
C GLN A 326 -8.48 -3.45 6.20
N THR A 327 -8.76 -3.63 4.91
CA THR A 327 -7.94 -4.44 4.01
C THR A 327 -7.78 -3.71 2.68
N ILE A 328 -6.56 -3.70 2.16
CA ILE A 328 -6.28 -3.46 0.75
C ILE A 328 -5.87 -4.77 0.11
N THR A 329 -6.47 -5.11 -1.03
CA THR A 329 -6.12 -6.30 -1.80
C THR A 329 -5.57 -5.90 -3.17
N VAL A 330 -4.40 -6.41 -3.53
CA VAL A 330 -3.71 -6.10 -4.79
C VAL A 330 -3.56 -7.39 -5.58
N ALA A 331 -4.20 -7.51 -6.74
CA ALA A 331 -4.16 -8.74 -7.54
C ALA A 331 -3.00 -8.81 -8.52
N ARG A 332 -3.12 -8.18 -9.69
CA ARG A 332 -2.05 -8.06 -10.70
C ARG A 332 -2.26 -6.73 -11.38
N ALA A 333 -1.17 -5.99 -11.61
CA ALA A 333 -0.99 -4.70 -10.97
C ALA A 333 0.28 -3.96 -11.43
N ALA A 334 0.33 -3.30 -12.59
CA ALA A 334 1.23 -2.15 -12.73
C ALA A 334 0.98 -1.18 -11.56
N THR A 335 2.00 -0.40 -11.18
CA THR A 335 2.03 0.45 -10.00
C THR A 335 0.70 1.18 -9.75
N SER A 336 0.01 0.83 -8.66
CA SER A 336 -1.12 1.62 -8.15
C SER A 336 -0.65 2.54 -7.05
N THR A 337 -1.20 3.74 -6.97
CA THR A 337 -0.70 4.79 -6.06
C THR A 337 -1.82 5.34 -5.18
N LEU A 338 -1.61 5.34 -3.88
CA LEU A 338 -2.43 6.07 -2.90
C LEU A 338 -1.64 7.30 -2.49
N ALA A 339 -1.94 8.45 -3.11
CA ALA A 339 -1.21 9.70 -2.90
C ALA A 339 -1.71 10.47 -1.67
N GLY A 340 -2.96 10.29 -1.26
CA GLY A 340 -3.49 10.83 -0.01
C GLY A 340 -3.00 10.07 1.23
N ALA A 341 -3.33 10.58 2.43
CA ALA A 341 -2.94 9.92 3.67
C ALA A 341 -3.63 8.55 3.79
N THR A 342 -2.84 7.52 4.08
CA THR A 342 -3.36 6.15 4.24
C THR A 342 -3.35 5.72 5.70
N ASN A 343 -4.45 5.14 6.16
CA ASN A 343 -4.51 4.34 7.37
C ASN A 343 -5.16 3.01 7.03
N VAL A 344 -4.30 2.00 6.89
CA VAL A 344 -4.68 0.68 6.42
C VAL A 344 -4.47 -0.32 7.55
N GLY A 345 -5.44 -1.21 7.70
CA GLY A 345 -5.29 -2.43 8.49
C GLY A 345 -4.31 -3.37 7.78
N ASN A 346 -4.80 -4.30 6.98
CA ASN A 346 -3.98 -5.27 6.26
C ASN A 346 -3.76 -4.90 4.79
N LEU A 347 -2.64 -5.34 4.22
CA LEU A 347 -2.35 -5.28 2.80
C LEU A 347 -2.08 -6.69 2.27
N ASN A 348 -2.85 -7.14 1.29
CA ASN A 348 -2.78 -8.50 0.78
C ASN A 348 -2.45 -8.50 -0.72
N PHE A 349 -1.30 -9.05 -1.10
CA PHE A 349 -0.95 -9.30 -2.49
C PHE A 349 -1.47 -10.67 -2.92
N THR A 350 -2.42 -10.68 -3.84
CA THR A 350 -2.92 -11.91 -4.47
C THR A 350 -2.19 -12.23 -5.79
N GLY A 351 -1.23 -11.39 -6.19
CA GLY A 351 -0.24 -11.58 -7.25
C GLY A 351 0.77 -10.42 -7.30
N ASP A 352 1.59 -10.35 -8.36
CA ASP A 352 2.82 -9.53 -8.44
C ASP A 352 2.59 -8.04 -8.73
N GLY A 353 1.63 -7.42 -8.04
CA GLY A 353 1.38 -5.98 -8.16
C GLY A 353 2.35 -5.11 -7.35
N GLU A 354 2.54 -3.86 -7.75
CA GLU A 354 3.15 -2.82 -6.91
C GLU A 354 2.09 -1.87 -6.36
N ILE A 355 2.15 -1.58 -5.06
CA ILE A 355 1.34 -0.55 -4.42
C ILE A 355 2.27 0.51 -3.80
N VAL A 356 2.02 1.77 -4.14
CA VAL A 356 2.65 2.93 -3.50
C VAL A 356 1.68 3.44 -2.45
N LEU A 357 2.10 3.42 -1.19
CA LEU A 357 1.34 4.04 -0.09
C LEU A 357 1.99 5.35 0.30
N ASN A 358 1.20 6.25 0.89
CA ASN A 358 1.65 7.53 1.45
C ASN A 358 1.03 7.74 2.84
N GLY A 359 1.36 6.85 3.77
CA GLY A 359 0.86 6.87 5.14
C GLY A 359 1.16 5.58 5.91
N ASP A 360 0.70 5.55 7.15
CA ASP A 360 0.98 4.46 8.08
C ASP A 360 0.21 3.17 7.72
N LEU A 361 0.83 2.03 8.00
CA LEU A 361 0.24 0.70 7.88
C LEU A 361 0.21 0.02 9.25
N THR A 362 -0.98 -0.27 9.76
CA THR A 362 -1.14 -0.77 11.13
C THR A 362 -1.17 -2.30 11.24
N GLY A 363 -1.63 -2.98 10.21
CA GLY A 363 -1.71 -4.44 10.14
C GLY A 363 -0.67 -5.05 9.20
N ASN A 364 -0.87 -6.33 8.88
CA ASN A 364 0.15 -7.14 8.22
C ASN A 364 0.15 -6.95 6.70
N VAL A 365 1.33 -7.12 6.10
CA VAL A 365 1.48 -7.29 4.65
C VAL A 365 1.64 -8.77 4.36
N THR A 366 0.72 -9.34 3.59
CA THR A 366 0.73 -10.77 3.25
C THR A 366 0.68 -10.98 1.75
N THR A 367 1.08 -12.16 1.30
CA THR A 367 1.10 -12.52 -0.12
C THR A 367 0.60 -13.95 -0.32
N ASN A 368 0.05 -14.27 -1.49
CA ASN A 368 -0.47 -15.61 -1.82
C ASN A 368 0.64 -16.63 -2.15
N GLY A 369 1.87 -16.19 -2.37
CA GLY A 369 3.03 -17.04 -2.65
C GLY A 369 4.34 -16.28 -2.51
N ASP A 370 5.44 -17.00 -2.40
CA ASP A 370 6.77 -16.39 -2.25
C ASP A 370 7.18 -15.59 -3.48
N GLY A 371 7.87 -14.47 -3.24
CA GLY A 371 8.39 -13.60 -4.30
C GLY A 371 7.29 -12.86 -5.04
N THR A 372 6.16 -12.60 -4.38
CA THR A 372 5.03 -11.86 -4.99
C THR A 372 4.80 -10.52 -4.29
N GLY A 373 4.38 -9.52 -5.06
CA GLY A 373 4.01 -8.19 -4.55
C GLY A 373 5.19 -7.27 -4.23
N THR A 374 5.05 -5.99 -4.58
CA THR A 374 5.98 -4.92 -4.20
C THR A 374 5.28 -3.90 -3.32
N LEU A 375 5.78 -3.73 -2.09
CA LEU A 375 5.39 -2.63 -1.21
C LEU A 375 6.34 -1.46 -1.44
N ASN A 376 5.80 -0.33 -1.87
CA ASN A 376 6.59 0.86 -2.16
C ASN A 376 6.19 2.02 -1.23
N LEU A 377 7.07 2.31 -0.28
CA LEU A 377 7.00 3.44 0.64
C LEU A 377 8.11 4.47 0.35
N SER A 378 8.72 4.42 -0.83
CA SER A 378 9.88 5.28 -1.18
C SER A 378 9.56 6.78 -1.31
N ASN A 379 8.31 7.19 -1.06
CA ASN A 379 7.95 8.59 -0.95
C ASN A 379 8.71 9.26 0.23
N ALA A 380 8.81 10.59 0.25
CA ALA A 380 9.67 11.28 1.24
C ALA A 380 9.05 11.38 2.64
N ALA A 381 7.76 11.07 2.82
CA ALA A 381 7.11 11.15 4.11
C ALA A 381 7.51 9.96 4.98
N ALA A 382 7.95 10.22 6.21
CA ALA A 382 8.25 9.16 7.15
C ALA A 382 6.97 8.41 7.52
N GLN A 383 6.94 7.10 7.30
CA GLN A 383 5.79 6.25 7.61
C GLN A 383 6.16 5.21 8.67
N THR A 384 5.16 4.77 9.42
CA THR A 384 5.31 3.67 10.39
C THR A 384 4.51 2.45 9.94
N ILE A 385 5.18 1.30 9.87
CA ILE A 385 4.55 -0.01 9.66
C ILE A 385 4.62 -0.78 10.97
N THR A 386 3.46 -1.03 11.59
CA THR A 386 3.43 -1.78 12.86
C THR A 386 3.22 -3.28 12.70
N GLY A 387 2.59 -3.71 11.61
CA GLY A 387 2.41 -5.14 11.32
C GLY A 387 3.63 -5.77 10.67
N SER A 388 3.64 -7.10 10.62
CA SER A 388 4.70 -7.85 9.95
C SER A 388 4.55 -7.75 8.43
N VAL A 389 5.67 -7.63 7.73
CA VAL A 389 5.77 -7.55 6.27
C VAL A 389 6.27 -8.89 5.73
N GLY A 390 5.49 -9.55 4.87
CA GLY A 390 5.82 -10.89 4.39
C GLY A 390 5.57 -11.98 5.43
N ALA A 391 4.58 -11.78 6.31
CA ALA A 391 4.37 -12.62 7.49
C ALA A 391 4.04 -14.11 7.18
N THR A 392 3.52 -14.39 5.99
CA THR A 392 3.10 -15.75 5.56
C THR A 392 4.00 -16.31 4.46
N ASN A 393 4.39 -15.45 3.51
CA ASN A 393 5.21 -15.77 2.35
C ASN A 393 6.07 -14.52 2.05
N GLU A 394 7.19 -14.73 1.36
CA GLU A 394 8.15 -13.67 1.05
C GLU A 394 7.56 -12.63 0.07
N LEU A 395 7.72 -11.33 0.35
CA LEU A 395 7.43 -10.27 -0.65
C LEU A 395 8.52 -10.22 -1.72
N LEU A 396 8.17 -9.89 -2.97
CA LEU A 396 9.19 -9.69 -4.01
C LEU A 396 10.15 -8.54 -3.66
N THR A 397 9.59 -7.38 -3.32
CA THR A 397 10.41 -6.20 -2.99
C THR A 397 9.72 -5.31 -1.98
N VAL A 398 10.49 -4.77 -1.05
CA VAL A 398 10.06 -3.69 -0.15
C VAL A 398 10.94 -2.46 -0.38
N LYS A 399 10.36 -1.32 -0.76
CA LYS A 399 11.07 -0.06 -0.97
C LYS A 399 10.72 0.93 0.12
N LEU A 400 11.70 1.51 0.79
CA LEU A 400 11.54 2.33 1.99
C LEU A 400 12.32 3.66 1.88
N ASN A 401 11.79 4.74 2.43
CA ASN A 401 12.45 6.03 2.51
C ASN A 401 12.01 6.82 3.75
N ASN A 402 12.88 6.92 4.75
CA ASN A 402 12.57 7.53 6.06
C ASN A 402 11.55 6.76 6.92
N ASP A 403 11.33 5.48 6.61
CA ASP A 403 10.29 4.66 7.26
C ASP A 403 10.79 3.92 8.50
N THR A 404 9.86 3.59 9.37
CA THR A 404 10.08 2.72 10.54
C THR A 404 9.19 1.49 10.47
N ILE A 405 9.78 0.31 10.61
CA ILE A 405 9.06 -0.97 10.65
C ILE A 405 9.27 -1.62 12.01
N THR A 406 8.18 -1.87 12.73
CA THR A 406 8.21 -2.53 14.04
C THR A 406 7.88 -4.02 13.96
N GLY A 407 7.21 -4.45 12.89
CA GLY A 407 6.98 -5.87 12.60
C GLY A 407 8.20 -6.54 11.96
N ALA A 408 8.20 -7.87 11.92
CA ALA A 408 9.23 -8.62 11.20
C ALA A 408 9.08 -8.42 9.68
N VAL A 409 10.19 -8.44 8.96
CA VAL A 409 10.22 -8.26 7.49
C VAL A 409 10.79 -9.50 6.81
N PHE A 410 10.05 -10.03 5.84
CA PHE A 410 10.49 -11.12 4.98
C PHE A 410 10.26 -10.76 3.50
N SER A 411 11.34 -10.52 2.75
CA SER A 411 11.27 -10.10 1.34
C SER A 411 12.50 -10.48 0.54
N THR A 412 12.36 -10.79 -0.75
CA THR A 412 13.46 -11.18 -1.62
C THR A 412 14.51 -10.08 -1.71
N SER A 413 14.09 -8.83 -1.88
CA SER A 413 14.96 -7.66 -1.83
C SER A 413 14.34 -6.52 -1.04
N ILE A 414 15.19 -5.75 -0.35
CA ILE A 414 14.78 -4.52 0.30
C ILE A 414 15.64 -3.38 -0.23
N GLU A 415 15.00 -2.29 -0.61
CA GLU A 415 15.65 -1.07 -1.10
C GLU A 415 15.35 0.06 -0.13
N THR A 416 16.38 0.74 0.37
CA THR A 416 16.22 1.83 1.34
C THR A 416 16.84 3.13 0.84
N ALA A 417 16.23 4.23 1.23
CA ALA A 417 16.73 5.59 1.10
C ALA A 417 16.44 6.37 2.39
N GLY A 418 17.02 7.56 2.55
CA GLY A 418 16.82 8.35 3.77
C GLY A 418 17.22 7.57 5.03
N THR A 419 16.51 7.74 6.15
CA THR A 419 16.76 6.97 7.38
C THR A 419 15.69 5.89 7.60
N THR A 420 16.00 4.62 7.30
CA THR A 420 15.08 3.50 7.52
C THR A 420 15.42 2.75 8.81
N ILE A 421 14.40 2.46 9.63
CA ILE A 421 14.56 1.80 10.94
C ILE A 421 13.82 0.47 10.97
N PHE A 422 14.51 -0.60 11.31
CA PHE A 422 13.94 -1.93 11.60
C PHE A 422 14.06 -2.21 13.09
N GLN A 423 12.94 -2.52 13.76
CA GLN A 423 12.92 -2.82 15.20
C GLN A 423 12.70 -4.31 15.52
N ASN A 424 12.76 -5.16 14.49
CA ASN A 424 12.48 -6.58 14.57
C ASN A 424 13.30 -7.33 13.51
N ASN A 425 13.12 -8.66 13.44
CA ASN A 425 13.83 -9.52 12.51
C ASN A 425 13.63 -9.10 11.05
N VAL A 426 14.72 -9.15 10.29
CA VAL A 426 14.72 -8.89 8.84
C VAL A 426 15.31 -10.12 8.15
N THR A 427 14.62 -10.66 7.17
CA THR A 427 15.10 -11.77 6.36
C THR A 427 14.96 -11.42 4.89
N THR A 428 16.08 -11.52 4.16
CA THR A 428 16.11 -11.33 2.71
C THR A 428 16.83 -12.46 1.99
N VAL A 429 16.28 -12.90 0.85
CA VAL A 429 16.96 -13.89 -0.01
C VAL A 429 18.11 -13.29 -0.81
N ASN A 430 17.97 -12.06 -1.31
CA ASN A 430 19.05 -11.36 -2.02
C ASN A 430 19.76 -10.39 -1.06
N ALA A 431 19.51 -9.08 -1.20
CA ALA A 431 20.14 -8.06 -0.40
C ALA A 431 19.14 -7.01 0.08
N LEU A 432 19.38 -6.53 1.29
CA LEU A 432 18.95 -5.22 1.78
C LEU A 432 19.98 -4.19 1.30
N THR A 433 19.55 -3.22 0.49
CA THR A 433 20.44 -2.20 -0.09
C THR A 433 20.06 -0.80 0.36
N THR A 434 21.04 0.10 0.43
CA THR A 434 20.79 1.52 0.73
C THR A 434 21.40 2.48 -0.29
N ALA A 435 20.60 3.46 -0.71
CA ALA A 435 20.97 4.48 -1.68
C ALA A 435 21.95 5.53 -1.10
N ALA A 436 22.39 6.47 -1.95
CA ALA A 436 23.29 7.55 -1.55
C ALA A 436 22.69 8.40 -0.41
N GLY A 437 23.51 8.69 0.60
CA GLY A 437 23.11 9.36 1.84
C GLY A 437 22.16 8.55 2.73
N GLY A 438 21.84 7.31 2.37
CA GLY A 438 20.95 6.43 3.12
C GLY A 438 21.56 5.96 4.44
N THR A 439 20.71 5.83 5.45
CA THR A 439 21.03 5.26 6.76
C THR A 439 20.08 4.11 7.07
N VAL A 440 20.63 2.91 7.25
CA VAL A 440 19.88 1.75 7.72
C VAL A 440 20.12 1.59 9.22
N VAL A 441 19.04 1.52 10.00
CA VAL A 441 19.10 1.35 11.46
C VAL A 441 18.46 0.02 11.84
N PHE A 442 19.19 -0.81 12.56
CA PHE A 442 18.65 -1.96 13.28
C PHE A 442 18.57 -1.59 14.76
N ASP A 443 17.37 -1.59 15.33
CA ASP A 443 17.09 -1.17 16.70
C ASP A 443 16.52 -2.32 17.53
N SER A 444 17.36 -2.92 18.35
CA SER A 444 16.99 -3.99 19.28
C SER A 444 16.41 -3.48 20.61
N THR A 445 15.84 -2.27 20.66
CA THR A 445 15.19 -1.76 21.88
C THR A 445 13.96 -2.57 22.28
N PHE A 446 13.23 -3.09 21.29
CA PHE A 446 11.92 -3.73 21.49
C PHE A 446 11.95 -5.26 21.44
N GLY A 447 13.15 -5.84 21.31
CA GLY A 447 13.36 -7.27 21.19
C GLY A 447 14.62 -7.56 20.39
N ASP A 448 15.04 -8.82 20.42
CA ASP A 448 16.21 -9.25 19.66
C ASP A 448 15.98 -9.02 18.16
N ASN A 449 17.03 -8.63 17.46
CA ASN A 449 17.01 -8.48 16.00
C ASN A 449 17.87 -9.59 15.42
N VAL A 450 17.27 -10.47 14.62
CA VAL A 450 17.97 -11.45 13.79
C VAL A 450 17.86 -11.03 12.33
N ILE A 451 19.01 -10.75 11.72
CA ILE A 451 19.12 -10.30 10.33
C ILE A 451 19.68 -11.44 9.51
N ASN A 452 18.87 -12.00 8.62
CA ASN A 452 19.25 -13.05 7.69
C ASN A 452 19.35 -12.47 6.28
N GLY A 453 20.49 -12.69 5.61
CA GLY A 453 20.75 -12.16 4.27
C GLY A 453 21.74 -11.00 4.28
N THR A 454 22.20 -10.62 3.08
CA THR A 454 23.24 -9.63 2.89
C THR A 454 22.71 -8.21 3.06
N VAL A 455 23.49 -7.34 3.70
CA VAL A 455 23.20 -5.90 3.84
C VAL A 455 24.30 -5.11 3.15
N ASP A 456 23.97 -4.37 2.10
CA ASP A 456 24.94 -3.71 1.20
C ASP A 456 24.61 -2.22 0.99
N ALA A 457 25.62 -1.43 0.65
CA ALA A 457 25.40 -0.16 -0.03
C ALA A 457 25.02 -0.40 -1.50
N VAL A 458 24.30 0.52 -2.15
CA VAL A 458 24.10 0.45 -3.60
C VAL A 458 25.43 0.67 -4.33
N ALA A 459 25.61 0.02 -5.48
CA ALA A 459 26.83 0.15 -6.29
C ALA A 459 27.16 1.62 -6.62
N GLY A 460 28.39 2.03 -6.32
CA GLY A 460 28.87 3.40 -6.53
C GLY A 460 28.50 4.41 -5.43
N VAL A 461 27.77 4.00 -4.40
CA VAL A 461 27.48 4.83 -3.22
C VAL A 461 28.69 4.85 -2.29
N THR A 462 29.10 6.05 -1.84
CA THR A 462 30.30 6.24 -0.99
C THR A 462 29.98 6.90 0.35
N ASP A 463 28.72 7.12 0.68
CA ASP A 463 28.28 7.83 1.89
C ASP A 463 27.17 7.09 2.67
N ALA A 464 26.84 5.85 2.28
CA ALA A 464 25.90 4.99 2.99
C ALA A 464 26.33 4.70 4.42
N THR A 465 25.37 4.71 5.35
CA THR A 465 25.59 4.44 6.77
C THR A 465 24.72 3.28 7.27
N MET A 466 25.27 2.45 8.15
CA MET A 466 24.54 1.45 8.92
C MET A 466 24.70 1.73 10.41
N ASN A 467 23.60 1.68 11.17
CA ASN A 467 23.59 1.83 12.62
C ASN A 467 22.98 0.58 13.26
N VAL A 468 23.65 0.04 14.27
CA VAL A 468 23.12 -1.01 15.14
C VAL A 468 22.93 -0.39 16.52
N THR A 469 21.69 -0.31 16.98
CA THR A 469 21.26 0.37 18.20
C THR A 469 20.38 -0.56 19.04
N GLY A 470 20.00 -0.12 20.23
CA GLY A 470 19.10 -0.87 21.09
C GLY A 470 19.74 -1.34 22.37
N SER A 471 19.06 -2.26 23.06
CA SER A 471 19.47 -2.75 24.37
C SER A 471 19.48 -4.27 24.52
N THR A 472 18.92 -5.00 23.55
CA THR A 472 18.94 -6.47 23.52
C THR A 472 19.85 -7.00 22.40
N ASN A 473 19.79 -8.30 22.12
CA ASN A 473 20.70 -8.94 21.17
C ASN A 473 20.43 -8.46 19.72
N ALA A 474 21.50 -8.15 18.99
CA ALA A 474 21.46 -7.92 17.55
C ALA A 474 22.39 -8.93 16.85
N GLU A 475 21.81 -9.86 16.10
CA GLU A 475 22.52 -10.94 15.43
C GLU A 475 22.39 -10.83 13.91
N PHE A 476 23.53 -10.84 13.23
CA PHE A 476 23.64 -10.75 11.77
C PHE A 476 24.19 -12.06 11.21
N ASN A 477 23.35 -12.80 10.50
CA ASN A 477 23.64 -14.10 9.89
C ASN A 477 24.06 -14.01 8.41
N GLY A 478 24.11 -12.80 7.86
CA GLY A 478 24.58 -12.55 6.50
C GLY A 478 25.71 -11.55 6.46
N VAL A 479 26.33 -11.43 5.29
CA VAL A 479 27.48 -10.55 5.06
C VAL A 479 27.03 -9.09 5.14
N ILE A 480 27.85 -8.25 5.77
CA ILE A 480 27.68 -6.79 5.79
C ILE A 480 28.70 -6.15 4.84
N GLY A 481 28.23 -5.43 3.84
CA GLY A 481 29.07 -4.76 2.86
C GLY A 481 29.81 -5.72 1.92
N GLY A 482 29.20 -6.85 1.60
CA GLY A 482 29.78 -7.93 0.81
C GLY A 482 30.03 -7.52 -0.63
N SER A 483 29.00 -7.09 -1.35
CA SER A 483 29.17 -6.58 -2.71
C SER A 483 29.73 -5.17 -2.69
N GLN A 484 29.25 -4.36 -1.74
CA GLN A 484 29.53 -2.94 -1.66
C GLN A 484 29.56 -2.49 -0.19
N ALA A 485 30.76 -2.15 0.28
CA ALA A 485 30.99 -1.71 1.66
C ALA A 485 30.22 -0.43 2.02
N PHE A 486 29.83 -0.32 3.29
CA PHE A 486 29.34 0.94 3.84
C PHE A 486 30.47 1.97 3.95
N ASN A 487 30.12 3.26 3.92
CA ASN A 487 31.07 4.27 4.35
C ASN A 487 31.26 4.22 5.87
N THR A 488 30.17 4.10 6.61
CA THR A 488 30.20 4.06 8.08
C THR A 488 29.28 2.97 8.61
N LEU A 489 29.81 2.15 9.52
CA LEU A 489 29.05 1.24 10.37
C LEU A 489 29.20 1.69 11.83
N ASN A 490 28.12 2.10 12.47
CA ASN A 490 28.11 2.45 13.90
C ASN A 490 27.43 1.34 14.71
N ILE A 491 28.15 0.77 15.67
CA ILE A 491 27.65 -0.25 16.59
C ILE A 491 27.50 0.41 17.96
N LEU A 492 26.30 0.95 18.18
CA LEU A 492 25.89 1.73 19.36
C LEU A 492 25.10 0.89 20.36
N ASN A 493 24.67 -0.31 19.98
CA ASN A 493 23.88 -1.22 20.80
C ASN A 493 24.51 -1.45 22.19
N THR A 494 23.70 -1.30 23.24
CA THR A 494 24.12 -1.59 24.62
C THR A 494 23.96 -3.06 24.98
N GLY A 495 23.17 -3.81 24.21
CA GLY A 495 23.10 -5.27 24.26
C GLY A 495 24.17 -5.94 23.38
N PRO A 496 24.27 -7.28 23.41
CA PRO A 496 25.21 -8.01 22.58
C PRO A 496 24.95 -7.79 21.08
N THR A 497 26.00 -7.69 20.28
CA THR A 497 25.96 -7.63 18.83
C THR A 497 26.87 -8.70 18.24
N ILE A 498 26.34 -9.56 17.37
CA ILE A 498 27.08 -10.68 16.79
C ILE A 498 27.00 -10.58 15.27
N PHE A 499 28.15 -10.60 14.61
CA PHE A 499 28.28 -10.73 13.16
C PHE A 499 28.85 -12.12 12.87
N ASN A 500 28.00 -13.03 12.38
CA ASN A 500 28.38 -14.41 12.12
C ASN A 500 29.17 -14.57 10.81
N GLU A 501 29.11 -13.57 9.93
CA GLU A 501 29.75 -13.54 8.61
C GLU A 501 30.62 -12.28 8.43
N ASP A 502 31.24 -12.12 7.26
CA ASP A 502 32.16 -11.02 6.96
C ASP A 502 31.51 -9.63 7.09
N VAL A 503 32.31 -8.66 7.55
CA VAL A 503 31.89 -7.26 7.73
C VAL A 503 32.85 -6.31 7.03
N SER A 504 32.32 -5.45 6.16
CA SER A 504 33.09 -4.49 5.38
C SER A 504 32.49 -3.08 5.45
N ALA A 505 33.29 -2.13 5.93
CA ALA A 505 32.96 -0.70 5.89
C ALA A 505 34.24 0.14 5.86
N THR A 506 34.18 1.36 5.32
CA THR A 506 35.34 2.27 5.36
C THR A 506 35.71 2.61 6.81
N THR A 507 34.71 2.97 7.62
CA THR A 507 34.86 3.24 9.06
C THR A 507 33.87 2.41 9.87
N ILE A 508 34.37 1.69 10.88
CA ILE A 508 33.56 0.98 11.87
C ILE A 508 33.74 1.65 13.24
N ASN A 509 32.65 2.12 13.84
CA ASN A 509 32.63 2.72 15.16
C ASN A 509 31.95 1.78 16.14
N ALA A 510 32.73 1.10 16.97
CA ALA A 510 32.29 0.19 18.01
C ALA A 510 32.22 0.93 19.36
N SER A 511 31.15 1.70 19.57
CA SER A 511 30.98 2.63 20.71
C SER A 511 29.85 2.28 21.68
N GLY A 512 29.03 1.27 21.38
CA GLY A 512 28.04 0.73 22.33
C GLY A 512 28.71 0.00 23.50
N THR A 513 28.06 -0.06 24.65
CA THR A 513 28.62 -0.75 25.83
C THR A 513 28.49 -2.28 25.78
N GLY A 514 27.61 -2.79 24.90
CA GLY A 514 27.39 -4.22 24.76
C GLY A 514 28.55 -4.94 24.08
N ALA A 515 28.67 -6.25 24.33
CA ALA A 515 29.68 -7.10 23.71
C ALA A 515 29.47 -7.18 22.19
N LYS A 516 30.55 -7.17 21.42
CA LYS A 516 30.57 -7.19 19.96
C LYS A 516 31.42 -8.39 19.54
N THR A 517 30.83 -9.31 18.81
CA THR A 517 31.54 -10.51 18.32
C THR A 517 31.55 -10.48 16.81
N PHE A 518 32.74 -10.65 16.22
CA PHE A 518 32.94 -10.81 14.79
C PHE A 518 33.49 -12.22 14.54
N ASP A 519 32.66 -13.08 13.97
CA ASP A 519 33.03 -14.44 13.58
C ASP A 519 33.58 -14.49 12.16
N GLY A 520 33.10 -13.62 11.26
CA GLY A 520 33.68 -13.42 9.93
C GLY A 520 34.84 -12.41 9.90
N ILE A 521 35.43 -12.25 8.71
CA ILE A 521 36.55 -11.33 8.45
C ILE A 521 36.04 -9.89 8.53
N VAL A 522 36.74 -9.05 9.29
CA VAL A 522 36.50 -7.61 9.29
C VAL A 522 37.45 -6.89 8.34
N THR A 523 36.88 -6.15 7.39
CA THR A 523 37.61 -5.29 6.44
C THR A 523 37.26 -3.82 6.69
N ALA A 524 38.22 -3.02 7.15
CA ALA A 524 38.00 -1.59 7.37
C ALA A 524 39.26 -0.74 7.19
N THR A 525 39.08 0.52 6.77
CA THR A 525 40.18 1.49 6.83
C THR A 525 40.39 1.95 8.27
N ASN A 526 39.30 2.21 8.98
CA ASN A 526 39.32 2.65 10.39
C ASN A 526 38.37 1.79 11.21
N PHE A 527 38.87 1.23 12.32
CA PHE A 527 38.08 0.56 13.35
C PHE A 527 38.29 1.27 14.69
N ASN A 528 37.24 1.84 15.26
CA ASN A 528 37.28 2.60 16.50
C ASN A 528 36.53 1.83 17.61
N ALA A 529 37.26 1.09 18.44
CA ALA A 529 36.75 0.50 19.67
C ALA A 529 36.81 1.54 20.80
N SER A 530 35.65 1.91 21.35
CA SER A 530 35.56 2.97 22.37
C SER A 530 34.68 2.65 23.56
N ALA A 531 33.97 1.51 23.55
CA ALA A 531 33.27 0.99 24.72
C ALA A 531 32.99 -0.52 24.57
N GLY A 532 32.72 -1.16 25.71
CA GLY A 532 32.37 -2.58 25.76
C GLY A 532 33.54 -3.49 25.38
N THR A 533 33.20 -4.74 25.08
CA THR A 533 34.15 -5.75 24.61
C THR A 533 33.95 -6.00 23.12
N THR A 534 35.01 -5.97 22.33
CA THR A 534 35.05 -6.40 20.94
C THR A 534 35.91 -7.65 20.80
N THR A 535 35.33 -8.74 20.33
CA THR A 535 36.02 -10.01 20.10
C THR A 535 36.10 -10.27 18.59
N PHE A 536 37.32 -10.52 18.10
CA PHE A 536 37.54 -11.04 16.75
C PHE A 536 37.90 -12.53 16.83
N ASN A 537 37.10 -13.37 16.20
CA ASN A 537 37.31 -14.82 16.20
C ASN A 537 38.10 -15.31 14.96
N THR A 538 38.33 -14.43 13.98
CA THR A 538 39.09 -14.70 12.75
C THR A 538 40.03 -13.54 12.41
N SER A 539 40.93 -13.78 11.44
CA SER A 539 41.88 -12.78 10.94
C SER A 539 41.19 -11.60 10.26
N ASN A 540 41.67 -10.38 10.49
CA ASN A 540 41.06 -9.14 9.98
C ASN A 540 42.02 -8.35 9.08
N SER A 541 41.47 -7.49 8.24
CA SER A 541 42.22 -6.52 7.43
C SER A 541 41.79 -5.11 7.82
N ILE A 542 42.42 -4.57 8.86
CA ILE A 542 42.10 -3.27 9.45
C ILE A 542 43.30 -2.34 9.28
N GLY A 543 43.13 -1.25 8.53
CA GLY A 543 44.20 -0.27 8.31
C GLY A 543 44.60 0.45 9.60
N THR A 544 43.61 0.93 10.36
CA THR A 544 43.82 1.60 11.65
C THR A 544 42.85 1.04 12.68
N LEU A 545 43.37 0.52 13.80
CA LEU A 545 42.58 0.12 14.97
C LEU A 545 42.88 1.05 16.14
N ALA A 546 41.89 1.80 16.60
CA ALA A 546 41.97 2.61 17.80
C ALA A 546 41.16 1.97 18.93
N ILE A 547 41.81 1.71 20.07
CA ILE A 547 41.22 1.16 21.29
C ILE A 547 41.35 2.23 22.37
N THR A 548 40.20 2.78 22.75
CA THR A 548 40.12 4.00 23.56
C THR A 548 39.05 3.88 24.63
N ASN A 549 39.04 4.84 25.57
CA ASN A 549 37.92 5.06 26.49
C ASN A 549 37.48 3.81 27.30
N GLY A 550 38.42 2.92 27.63
CA GLY A 550 38.12 1.71 28.41
C GLY A 550 37.58 0.53 27.59
N ALA A 551 37.66 0.60 26.26
CA ALA A 551 37.29 -0.53 25.40
C ALA A 551 38.24 -1.72 25.58
N LEU A 552 37.66 -2.92 25.54
CA LEU A 552 38.40 -4.18 25.63
C LEU A 552 38.34 -4.87 24.27
N VAL A 553 39.47 -5.08 23.61
CA VAL A 553 39.54 -5.86 22.37
C VAL A 553 40.23 -7.18 22.64
N SER A 554 39.65 -8.27 22.16
CA SER A 554 40.27 -9.60 22.20
C SER A 554 40.33 -10.25 20.82
N HIS A 555 41.33 -11.10 20.63
CA HIS A 555 41.48 -11.94 19.44
C HIS A 555 41.77 -13.38 19.88
N THR A 556 41.13 -14.39 19.30
CA THR A 556 41.26 -15.79 19.77
C THR A 556 42.56 -16.48 19.35
N GLY A 557 43.16 -16.06 18.23
CA GLY A 557 44.50 -16.45 17.80
C GLY A 557 45.50 -15.30 17.89
N ASN A 558 46.53 -15.33 17.05
CA ASN A 558 47.55 -14.29 17.00
C ASN A 558 46.99 -12.91 16.63
N GLY A 559 47.47 -11.86 17.30
CA GLY A 559 47.25 -10.47 16.93
C GLY A 559 48.18 -10.05 15.80
N LEU A 560 47.65 -9.52 14.71
CA LEU A 560 48.42 -9.22 13.50
C LEU A 560 48.34 -7.71 13.17
N VAL A 561 49.50 -7.08 12.98
CA VAL A 561 49.61 -5.67 12.56
C VAL A 561 50.65 -5.59 11.44
N GLY A 562 50.21 -5.41 10.21
CA GLY A 562 51.06 -5.36 9.01
C GLY A 562 51.57 -6.74 8.61
N GLU A 563 50.73 -7.78 8.67
CA GLU A 563 51.15 -9.17 8.38
C GLU A 563 51.42 -9.40 6.89
N ALA A 564 50.61 -8.84 6.00
CA ALA A 564 50.73 -9.07 4.56
C ALA A 564 51.77 -8.14 3.91
N SER A 565 52.43 -8.63 2.85
CA SER A 565 53.38 -7.83 2.08
C SER A 565 52.69 -6.60 1.48
N GLY A 566 53.29 -5.42 1.66
CA GLY A 566 52.71 -4.15 1.22
C GLY A 566 51.60 -3.59 2.12
N ALA A 567 51.11 -4.34 3.11
CA ALA A 567 50.16 -3.82 4.10
C ALA A 567 50.84 -2.77 4.98
N THR A 568 50.09 -1.73 5.35
CA THR A 568 50.50 -0.74 6.34
C THR A 568 49.36 -0.60 7.33
N GLU A 569 49.57 -1.12 8.54
CA GLU A 569 48.54 -1.18 9.58
C GLU A 569 49.04 -0.52 10.86
N THR A 570 48.13 0.16 11.55
CA THR A 570 48.42 0.87 12.79
C THR A 570 47.43 0.49 13.88
N VAL A 571 47.93 0.25 15.08
CA VAL A 571 47.13 -0.01 16.27
C VAL A 571 47.51 1.00 17.36
N LEU A 572 46.52 1.68 17.91
CA LEU A 572 46.65 2.57 19.05
C LEU A 572 45.83 2.03 20.21
N VAL A 573 46.48 1.74 21.34
CA VAL A 573 45.81 1.38 22.60
C VAL A 573 46.11 2.47 23.62
N THR A 574 45.09 3.29 23.92
CA THR A 574 45.26 4.46 24.80
C THR A 574 44.09 4.67 25.76
N GLY A 575 44.40 5.26 26.91
CA GLY A 575 43.45 5.58 27.97
C GLY A 575 43.32 4.47 29.00
N THR A 576 42.97 4.88 30.22
CA THR A 576 42.83 3.97 31.37
C THR A 576 41.80 2.88 31.08
N ASN A 577 42.13 1.64 31.42
CA ASN A 577 41.32 0.43 31.22
C ASN A 577 41.07 0.05 29.75
N SER A 578 41.66 0.74 28.78
CA SER A 578 41.66 0.28 27.39
C SER A 578 42.64 -0.88 27.25
N SER A 579 42.22 -1.99 26.64
CA SER A 579 43.11 -3.14 26.49
C SER A 579 42.97 -3.90 25.17
N TRP A 580 44.07 -4.45 24.68
CA TRP A 580 44.08 -5.46 23.61
C TRP A 580 44.71 -6.76 24.11
N THR A 581 43.95 -7.86 24.03
CA THR A 581 44.43 -9.20 24.40
C THR A 581 44.39 -10.14 23.21
N SER A 582 45.55 -10.70 22.85
CA SER A 582 45.68 -11.76 21.85
C SER A 582 45.67 -13.13 22.55
N GLY A 583 45.07 -14.14 21.92
CA GLY A 583 45.10 -15.54 22.35
C GLY A 583 46.35 -16.30 21.90
N GLY A 584 47.26 -15.61 21.20
CA GLY A 584 48.59 -16.09 20.83
C GLY A 584 49.61 -14.95 20.72
N ASP A 585 50.66 -15.15 19.93
CA ASP A 585 51.65 -14.11 19.60
C ASP A 585 51.01 -12.83 19.05
N ILE A 586 51.65 -11.68 19.29
CA ILE A 586 51.35 -10.44 18.57
C ILE A 586 52.48 -10.16 17.56
N ARG A 587 52.15 -9.89 16.30
CA ARG A 587 53.13 -9.58 15.25
C ARG A 587 52.95 -8.16 14.77
N VAL A 588 54.01 -7.36 14.86
CA VAL A 588 54.05 -5.98 14.38
C VAL A 588 55.07 -5.87 13.26
N GLY A 589 54.59 -5.72 12.02
CA GLY A 589 55.39 -5.80 10.81
C GLY A 589 55.75 -7.24 10.46
N GLY A 590 54.74 -8.08 10.23
CA GLY A 590 54.94 -9.49 9.85
C GLY A 590 55.72 -9.63 8.54
N SER A 591 55.07 -9.31 7.42
CA SER A 591 55.69 -9.17 6.09
C SER A 591 55.57 -7.76 5.51
N GLY A 592 54.75 -6.91 6.10
CA GLY A 592 54.50 -5.53 5.70
C GLY A 592 55.03 -4.52 6.72
N ASN A 593 54.29 -3.42 6.87
CA ASN A 593 54.61 -2.35 7.81
C ASN A 593 53.57 -2.33 8.93
N GLY A 594 54.01 -2.55 10.17
CA GLY A 594 53.15 -2.49 11.35
C GLY A 594 53.62 -1.43 12.33
N THR A 595 52.68 -0.69 12.92
CA THR A 595 52.95 0.19 14.06
C THR A 595 51.96 -0.09 15.19
N LEU A 596 52.47 -0.39 16.38
CA LEU A 596 51.69 -0.52 17.60
C LEU A 596 52.11 0.58 18.58
N THR A 597 51.14 1.33 19.09
CA THR A 597 51.37 2.36 20.12
C THR A 597 50.55 2.05 21.36
N ILE A 598 51.20 2.00 22.53
CA ILE A 598 50.57 1.75 23.82
C ILE A 598 50.85 2.94 24.73
N ALA A 599 49.81 3.72 25.05
CA ALA A 599 49.93 5.02 25.70
C ALA A 599 48.85 5.24 26.78
N ASP A 600 49.04 6.26 27.60
CA ASP A 600 48.08 6.80 28.57
C ASP A 600 47.37 5.76 29.44
N GLY A 601 48.14 4.75 29.90
CA GLY A 601 47.63 3.67 30.75
C GLY A 601 46.85 2.58 30.01
N GLY A 602 46.88 2.55 28.68
CA GLY A 602 46.41 1.41 27.89
C GLY A 602 47.30 0.18 28.06
N ALA A 603 46.74 -1.01 27.82
CA ALA A 603 47.45 -2.28 28.00
C ALA A 603 47.35 -3.20 26.78
N VAL A 604 48.45 -3.85 26.41
CA VAL A 604 48.46 -4.92 25.40
C VAL A 604 49.00 -6.20 26.02
N SER A 605 48.37 -7.34 25.73
CA SER A 605 48.81 -8.63 26.24
C SER A 605 48.81 -9.71 25.15
N ALA A 606 49.93 -10.44 25.04
CA ALA A 606 50.07 -11.64 24.21
C ALA A 606 49.89 -12.88 25.09
N ASP A 607 48.78 -13.61 24.92
CA ASP A 607 48.33 -14.74 25.75
C ASP A 607 48.57 -14.55 27.25
N ASN A 608 48.04 -13.46 27.81
CA ASN A 608 48.19 -13.11 29.23
C ASN A 608 49.65 -12.98 29.72
N GLY A 609 50.59 -12.70 28.80
CA GLY A 609 52.02 -12.57 29.10
C GLY A 609 52.82 -13.86 28.89
N LEU A 610 52.22 -14.91 28.33
CA LEU A 610 52.89 -16.19 28.08
C LEU A 610 53.56 -16.27 26.70
N ASP A 611 53.09 -15.46 25.74
CA ASP A 611 53.55 -15.47 24.36
C ASP A 611 54.38 -14.23 23.97
N ASN A 612 54.85 -14.22 22.72
CA ASN A 612 55.79 -13.23 22.22
C ASN A 612 55.10 -12.05 21.52
N VAL A 613 55.81 -10.93 21.49
CA VAL A 613 55.59 -9.85 20.53
C VAL A 613 56.73 -9.85 19.52
N ASP A 614 56.44 -10.28 18.29
CA ASP A 614 57.41 -10.25 17.19
C ASP A 614 57.39 -8.89 16.49
N ILE A 615 58.55 -8.26 16.36
CA ILE A 615 58.72 -6.98 15.67
C ILE A 615 59.54 -7.20 14.39
N ALA A 616 58.99 -6.80 13.25
CA ALA A 616 59.64 -6.89 11.93
C ALA A 616 60.11 -8.32 11.60
N ARG A 617 59.17 -9.27 11.56
CA ARG A 617 59.46 -10.72 11.59
C ARG A 617 60.35 -11.20 10.44
N ILE A 618 60.22 -10.65 9.23
CA ILE A 618 60.98 -11.12 8.05
C ILE A 618 61.76 -10.00 7.37
N ALA A 619 62.80 -10.37 6.64
CA ALA A 619 63.60 -9.43 5.86
C ALA A 619 62.73 -8.57 4.91
N GLY A 620 62.90 -7.25 5.00
CA GLY A 620 62.15 -6.27 4.21
C GLY A 620 60.85 -5.77 4.84
N SER A 621 60.38 -6.35 5.96
CA SER A 621 59.27 -5.80 6.74
C SER A 621 59.75 -4.69 7.69
N THR A 622 58.83 -3.84 8.13
CA THR A 622 59.09 -2.79 9.14
C THR A 622 58.11 -2.94 10.30
N GLY A 623 58.63 -3.00 11.52
CA GLY A 623 57.82 -3.10 12.73
C GLY A 623 58.22 -2.01 13.72
N THR A 624 57.23 -1.27 14.24
CA THR A 624 57.47 -0.25 15.27
C THR A 624 56.55 -0.47 16.46
N LEU A 625 57.12 -0.62 17.66
CA LEU A 625 56.39 -0.55 18.92
C LEU A 625 56.73 0.77 19.61
N ASN A 626 55.73 1.54 20.01
CA ASN A 626 55.87 2.73 20.83
C ASN A 626 55.26 2.49 22.21
N ILE A 627 56.03 2.75 23.27
CA ILE A 627 55.55 2.89 24.64
C ILE A 627 55.51 4.39 24.97
N GLY A 628 54.30 4.90 25.23
CA GLY A 628 54.02 6.33 25.25
C GLY A 628 53.68 6.83 23.84
N ALA A 629 54.19 7.99 23.46
CA ALA A 629 53.91 8.61 22.16
C ALA A 629 54.80 8.09 21.03
N ALA A 630 54.46 8.41 19.78
CA ALA A 630 55.35 8.12 18.65
C ALA A 630 56.62 9.00 18.70
N LEU A 631 57.67 8.62 17.95
CA LEU A 631 59.00 9.25 18.00
C LEU A 631 58.99 10.78 17.74
N SER A 632 58.08 11.27 16.91
CA SER A 632 57.97 12.69 16.54
C SER A 632 57.00 13.50 17.40
N ASP A 633 56.30 12.85 18.31
CA ASP A 633 55.20 13.46 19.07
C ASP A 633 55.65 13.83 20.49
N PRO A 634 54.95 14.77 21.16
CA PRO A 634 55.19 15.04 22.57
C PRO A 634 55.01 13.77 23.40
N ALA A 635 55.89 13.55 24.37
CA ALA A 635 55.81 12.39 25.26
C ALA A 635 54.42 12.28 25.92
N ALA A 636 53.84 11.09 25.91
CA ALA A 636 52.59 10.75 26.57
C ALA A 636 52.85 9.92 27.83
N ALA A 637 51.83 9.61 28.64
CA ALA A 637 52.02 8.57 29.66
C ALA A 637 52.24 7.22 28.97
N ALA A 638 53.08 6.38 29.56
CA ALA A 638 53.35 5.04 29.07
C ALA A 638 52.08 4.16 29.16
N GLY A 639 51.97 3.24 28.23
CA GLY A 639 51.13 2.06 28.38
C GLY A 639 51.91 0.86 28.91
N THR A 640 51.23 -0.27 29.06
CA THR A 640 51.82 -1.52 29.53
C THR A 640 51.81 -2.56 28.43
N LEU A 641 52.97 -3.18 28.19
CA LEU A 641 53.05 -4.42 27.41
C LEU A 641 53.21 -5.61 28.36
N ASN A 642 52.29 -6.57 28.29
CA ASN A 642 52.38 -7.83 29.01
C ASN A 642 52.65 -8.98 28.03
N ALA A 643 53.92 -9.33 27.87
CA ALA A 643 54.40 -10.37 26.97
C ALA A 643 55.62 -11.08 27.60
N ALA A 644 55.85 -12.34 27.25
CA ALA A 644 57.02 -13.07 27.73
C ALA A 644 58.31 -12.49 27.14
N THR A 645 58.31 -12.29 25.82
CA THR A 645 59.45 -11.77 25.05
C THR A 645 58.98 -10.79 23.98
N LEU A 646 59.69 -9.67 23.83
CA LEU A 646 59.72 -8.87 22.62
C LEU A 646 60.89 -9.33 21.75
N ALA A 647 60.59 -9.90 20.59
CA ALA A 647 61.56 -10.50 19.68
C ALA A 647 61.68 -9.70 18.39
N PHE A 648 62.88 -9.21 18.08
CA PHE A 648 63.17 -8.60 16.79
C PHE A 648 63.51 -9.68 15.75
N GLY A 649 62.81 -9.66 14.62
CA GLY A 649 63.05 -10.54 13.48
C GLY A 649 64.12 -10.03 12.52
N ASP A 650 64.11 -10.57 11.29
CA ASP A 650 65.10 -10.23 10.24
C ASP A 650 64.83 -8.86 9.56
N GLY A 651 63.70 -8.23 9.86
CA GLY A 651 63.28 -6.94 9.27
C GLY A 651 63.78 -5.71 10.04
N ALA A 652 63.28 -4.54 9.66
CA ALA A 652 63.60 -3.28 10.34
C ALA A 652 62.69 -3.08 11.57
N GLY A 653 63.12 -3.59 12.71
CA GLY A 653 62.38 -3.50 13.98
C GLY A 653 62.82 -2.33 14.87
N THR A 654 61.86 -1.59 15.40
CA THR A 654 62.10 -0.46 16.32
C THR A 654 61.19 -0.54 17.56
N LEU A 655 61.78 -0.33 18.74
CA LEU A 655 61.09 -0.10 20.01
C LEU A 655 61.40 1.33 20.49
N ASN A 656 60.37 2.17 20.59
CA ASN A 656 60.50 3.54 21.05
C ASN A 656 59.89 3.70 22.43
N PHE A 657 60.65 4.30 23.34
CA PHE A 657 60.20 4.78 24.64
C PHE A 657 60.12 6.30 24.58
N ASN A 658 58.91 6.85 24.42
CA ASN A 658 58.68 8.30 24.42
C ASN A 658 57.56 8.62 25.41
N HIS A 659 57.93 8.57 26.69
CA HIS A 659 56.96 8.56 27.77
C HIS A 659 57.30 9.59 28.86
N THR A 660 56.41 9.80 29.82
CA THR A 660 56.52 10.88 30.84
C THR A 660 56.93 10.39 32.23
N GLU A 661 57.01 9.07 32.40
CA GLU A 661 57.28 8.41 33.67
C GLU A 661 58.72 8.65 34.12
N THR A 662 58.89 8.83 35.42
CA THR A 662 60.19 9.01 36.07
C THR A 662 60.87 7.69 36.44
N SER A 663 60.17 6.56 36.30
CA SER A 663 60.67 5.19 36.53
C SER A 663 59.65 4.21 35.96
N TYR A 664 59.74 3.90 34.67
CA TYR A 664 58.92 2.90 34.00
C TYR A 664 59.68 1.58 33.91
N ASP A 665 59.14 0.51 34.48
CA ASP A 665 59.74 -0.82 34.38
C ASP A 665 59.21 -1.52 33.12
N PHE A 666 60.13 -1.96 32.25
CA PHE A 666 59.83 -2.79 31.09
C PHE A 666 60.40 -4.19 31.35
N ASP A 667 59.51 -5.14 31.63
CA ASP A 667 59.83 -6.45 32.17
C ASP A 667 59.82 -7.59 31.14
N ALA A 668 59.27 -7.38 29.95
CA ALA A 668 59.38 -8.31 28.84
C ALA A 668 60.85 -8.56 28.48
N ALA A 669 61.23 -9.82 28.26
CA ALA A 669 62.56 -10.15 27.74
C ALA A 669 62.75 -9.54 26.35
N ILE A 670 63.97 -9.17 25.98
CA ILE A 670 64.26 -8.57 24.67
C ILE A 670 65.31 -9.41 23.95
N THR A 671 65.01 -9.81 22.71
CA THR A 671 65.90 -10.63 21.89
C THR A 671 65.97 -10.17 20.44
N GLY A 672 67.04 -10.57 19.75
CA GLY A 672 67.22 -10.31 18.32
C GLY A 672 67.94 -8.99 18.02
N THR A 673 68.01 -8.65 16.73
CA THR A 673 68.69 -7.44 16.24
C THR A 673 67.64 -6.40 15.84
N GLY A 674 67.56 -5.29 16.59
CA GLY A 674 66.61 -4.21 16.33
C GLY A 674 67.10 -2.90 16.94
N THR A 675 66.34 -1.82 16.81
CA THR A 675 66.68 -0.51 17.38
C THR A 675 65.82 -0.22 18.61
N ILE A 676 66.45 0.18 19.71
CA ILE A 676 65.75 0.72 20.89
C ILE A 676 66.06 2.21 21.01
N ASN A 677 65.03 3.04 21.07
CA ASN A 677 65.17 4.49 21.25
C ASN A 677 64.57 4.92 22.60
N GLN A 678 65.40 5.49 23.48
CA GLN A 678 64.92 6.24 24.64
C GLN A 678 64.81 7.73 24.26
N VAL A 679 63.59 8.21 24.07
CA VAL A 679 63.29 9.57 23.60
C VAL A 679 62.99 10.51 24.76
N SER A 680 62.11 10.08 25.67
CA SER A 680 61.69 10.81 26.87
C SER A 680 61.30 9.83 27.97
N GLY A 681 61.39 10.28 29.24
CA GLY A 681 61.12 9.47 30.42
C GLY A 681 62.36 8.70 30.90
N VAL A 682 62.18 7.90 31.95
CA VAL A 682 63.20 6.98 32.47
C VAL A 682 62.66 5.55 32.41
N THR A 683 63.28 4.72 31.58
CA THR A 683 62.95 3.28 31.44
C THR A 683 63.98 2.42 32.17
N ASN A 684 63.51 1.52 33.03
CA ASN A 684 64.29 0.44 33.60
C ASN A 684 63.99 -0.84 32.82
N LEU A 685 64.98 -1.36 32.10
CA LEU A 685 64.87 -2.68 31.46
C LEU A 685 65.07 -3.75 32.53
N THR A 686 63.97 -4.29 33.06
CA THR A 686 63.97 -5.26 34.16
C THR A 686 63.86 -6.70 33.67
N GLY A 687 63.49 -6.91 32.41
CA GLY A 687 63.50 -8.21 31.74
C GLY A 687 64.90 -8.69 31.32
N ASP A 688 64.99 -9.95 30.86
CA ASP A 688 66.24 -10.49 30.29
C ASP A 688 66.50 -9.89 28.91
N ALA A 689 67.57 -9.08 28.79
CA ALA A 689 68.02 -8.50 27.53
C ALA A 689 69.33 -9.12 27.02
N SER A 690 69.78 -10.25 27.58
CA SER A 690 71.04 -10.90 27.17
C SER A 690 71.02 -11.41 25.72
N GLY A 691 69.83 -11.62 25.16
CA GLY A 691 69.61 -12.01 23.77
C GLY A 691 69.45 -10.85 22.79
N PHE A 692 69.45 -9.60 23.25
CA PHE A 692 69.39 -8.42 22.37
C PHE A 692 70.79 -8.12 21.80
N THR A 693 70.88 -7.95 20.49
CA THR A 693 72.15 -7.81 19.75
C THR A 693 72.24 -6.55 18.88
N GLY A 694 71.28 -5.62 19.02
CA GLY A 694 71.17 -4.40 18.21
C GLY A 694 71.90 -3.17 18.75
#